data_AF-A0ABD2I6V9-F1
#
_entry.id   AF-A0ABD2I6V9-F1
#
_cell.length_a   1.000
_cell.length_b   1.000
_cell.length_c   1.000
_cell.angle_alpha   90.00
_cell.angle_beta   90.00
_cell.angle_gamma   90.00
#
_symmetry.space_group_name_H-M   'P 1'
#
loop_
_entity.id
_entity.type
_entity.pdbx_description
1 polymer ?
#
loop_
_entity_poly.entity_id
_entity_poly.type
_entity_poly.pdbx_seq_one_letter_code
_entity_poly.pdbx_strand_id
1 'polypeptide(L)'
;MELNDAQQKRKELIVRNLQEVIGDEKLTKQIGAGKNIHVYWGTATTGRPHVGYLVPIQKIADFLRADIRVTILFADLHAFLDNMKSSIELLQNRVLYYECVIKALLNALNVPIGKLHFVRGRSYQLTETYTKDLLRFCGLVSLRDATRAGAEVVKQVDDPLLSGILYPLLQALDEQHLKVDGQFGGVDQRKIFILAEEQLPKMKFAKRFHLMNPMVPGLTGSKMSSSEENTKIDLLDSPESVSAKIDSAACPKMPSALSADATETGVGDENGVLSFFKHVVVPIQSEAQIVINGTVFDSFDAIRNAFVRGDLSESALKEYLKNFLNTILSSVQRNCRDDSYFEEIVAKAYPSSKIIAQLEQYKEEGTSMDDLRLEGSALDGVNCVSTPFGQSLEFVASSVRVSSPDFLFSSNNSSVEFRPLRILWRLSPKGRLTIGHLSALFTLKWLSTFGHHITILLSDLDAFLDHAKCPWTEMKSRAQQYEKWLREILRSLNMENVEIKHSSEYEFDSDFSMAMYQMAGVVTRAETAPSVISTDSPPPPIGCHLCPIYFALDVRQNAADIVLIGSNQRKTAELTAKIFKRLSLSTAIPAFLISPPLVGMDGQRMSATRSDFHLDIMQDGAKKVRQKPGNVCDNVALKLCADFLFPFFRQKASADTKGAENARKKGQTVEETAAAVTIERKPENGGDLSVSDFAQLESHFAAQKLHPADLKAFVCDQLMSIFDTLRNGRVLIP
;
A
#
# COMPACT_ATOMS: atom_id res chain seq x y z
N MET A 1 -22.19 2.88 37.44
CA MET A 1 -22.65 4.23 37.82
C MET A 1 -24.03 4.36 37.21
N GLU A 2 -25.06 4.48 38.03
CA GLU A 2 -26.43 4.63 37.53
C GLU A 2 -26.58 6.02 36.93
N LEU A 3 -27.17 6.09 35.72
CA LEU A 3 -27.49 7.36 35.06
C LEU A 3 -28.73 7.97 35.70
N ASN A 4 -28.77 9.29 35.85
CA ASN A 4 -30.02 9.97 36.19
C ASN A 4 -31.00 10.00 35.01
N ASP A 5 -32.26 10.37 35.24
CA ASP A 5 -33.31 10.37 34.21
C ASP A 5 -32.95 11.17 32.94
N ALA A 6 -32.30 12.33 33.10
CA ALA A 6 -31.88 13.16 31.96
C ALA A 6 -30.76 12.48 31.16
N GLN A 7 -29.80 11.88 31.85
CA GLN A 7 -28.72 11.08 31.25
C GLN A 7 -29.25 9.83 30.56
N GLN A 8 -30.26 9.19 31.12
CA GLN A 8 -30.91 8.01 30.56
C GLN A 8 -31.67 8.36 29.27
N LYS A 9 -32.48 9.43 29.27
CA LYS A 9 -33.14 9.95 28.05
C LYS A 9 -32.13 10.33 26.96
N ARG A 10 -31.00 10.93 27.35
CA ARG A 10 -29.91 11.24 26.42
C ARG A 10 -29.33 9.97 25.81
N LYS A 11 -29.08 8.93 26.61
CA LYS A 11 -28.61 7.63 26.12
C LYS A 11 -29.61 7.00 25.15
N GLU A 12 -30.89 6.97 25.51
CA GLU A 12 -31.98 6.46 24.66
C GLU A 12 -32.03 7.17 23.30
N LEU A 13 -31.87 8.49 23.27
CA LEU A 13 -31.81 9.25 22.03
C LEU A 13 -30.61 8.85 21.14
N ILE A 14 -29.45 8.60 21.76
CA ILE A 14 -28.24 8.16 21.06
C ILE A 14 -28.43 6.77 20.45
N VAL A 15 -28.99 5.82 21.21
CA VAL A 15 -29.04 4.40 20.83
C VAL A 15 -30.33 3.97 20.12
N ARG A 16 -31.39 4.78 20.13
CA ARG A 16 -32.67 4.42 19.47
C ARG A 16 -32.46 4.09 17.99
N ASN A 17 -33.21 3.13 17.46
CA ASN A 17 -33.16 2.74 16.03
C ASN A 17 -31.79 2.28 15.51
N LEU A 18 -30.81 2.03 16.40
CA LEU A 18 -29.60 1.30 16.04
C LEU A 18 -29.87 -0.20 16.08
N GLN A 19 -29.19 -0.94 15.21
CA GLN A 19 -29.24 -2.40 15.22
C GLN A 19 -28.26 -2.97 16.25
N GLU A 20 -27.10 -2.33 16.43
CA GLU A 20 -26.07 -2.82 17.35
C GLU A 20 -25.25 -1.66 17.94
N VAL A 21 -24.82 -1.83 19.20
CA VAL A 21 -23.96 -0.90 19.93
C VAL A 21 -22.79 -1.70 20.52
N ILE A 22 -21.56 -1.36 20.13
CA ILE A 22 -20.33 -1.92 20.70
C ILE A 22 -19.73 -0.87 21.65
N GLY A 23 -19.35 -1.29 22.86
CA GLY A 23 -18.78 -0.39 23.86
C GLY A 23 -19.81 0.44 24.64
N ASP A 24 -21.03 -0.08 24.84
CA ASP A 24 -22.10 0.59 25.60
C ASP A 24 -21.69 1.00 27.02
N GLU A 25 -20.87 0.20 27.69
CA GLU A 25 -20.33 0.54 29.01
C GLU A 25 -19.49 1.83 28.97
N LYS A 26 -18.68 2.00 27.93
CA LYS A 26 -17.86 3.20 27.72
C LYS A 26 -18.74 4.42 27.45
N LEU A 27 -19.73 4.27 26.57
CA LEU A 27 -20.71 5.32 26.29
C LEU A 27 -21.44 5.74 27.57
N THR A 28 -21.95 4.78 28.33
CA THR A 28 -22.65 5.00 29.61
C THR A 28 -21.76 5.73 30.61
N LYS A 29 -20.50 5.31 30.75
CA LYS A 29 -19.53 5.99 31.63
C LYS A 29 -19.25 7.44 31.19
N GLN A 30 -19.13 7.70 29.89
CA GLN A 30 -18.91 9.04 29.37
C GLN A 30 -20.12 9.96 29.57
N ILE A 31 -21.33 9.43 29.40
CA ILE A 31 -22.58 10.14 29.70
C ILE A 31 -22.66 10.46 31.20
N GLY A 32 -22.42 9.47 32.07
CA GLY A 32 -22.44 9.63 33.52
C GLY A 32 -21.43 10.66 34.03
N ALA A 33 -20.27 10.75 33.39
CA ALA A 33 -19.23 11.74 33.68
C ALA A 33 -19.50 13.14 33.09
N GLY A 34 -20.60 13.34 32.36
CA GLY A 34 -20.92 14.63 31.73
C GLY A 34 -19.96 15.03 30.61
N LYS A 35 -19.28 14.05 29.97
CA LYS A 35 -18.32 14.33 28.90
C LYS A 35 -19.03 14.93 27.68
N ASN A 36 -18.39 15.91 27.04
CA ASN A 36 -18.74 16.35 25.69
C ASN A 36 -18.27 15.28 24.68
N ILE A 37 -19.18 14.37 24.31
CA ILE A 37 -18.91 13.22 23.45
C ILE A 37 -18.70 13.71 22.02
N HIS A 38 -17.70 13.13 21.33
CA HIS A 38 -17.40 13.38 19.93
C HIS A 38 -17.56 12.09 19.10
N VAL A 39 -18.47 12.09 18.13
CA VAL A 39 -18.69 10.97 17.20
C VAL A 39 -18.37 11.41 15.77
N TYR A 40 -17.84 10.51 14.95
CA TYR A 40 -17.81 10.74 13.50
C TYR A 40 -18.60 9.73 12.70
N TRP A 41 -19.02 10.16 11.52
CA TRP A 41 -19.60 9.34 10.46
C TRP A 41 -18.80 9.56 9.17
N GLY A 42 -18.35 8.48 8.55
CA GLY A 42 -17.62 8.53 7.28
C GLY A 42 -18.55 8.26 6.10
N THR A 43 -18.46 9.08 5.05
CA THR A 43 -19.17 8.88 3.79
C THR A 43 -18.23 9.01 2.60
N ALA A 44 -18.19 7.99 1.74
CA ALA A 44 -17.42 8.01 0.50
C ALA A 44 -18.14 8.84 -0.56
N THR A 45 -17.44 9.79 -1.16
CA THR A 45 -18.01 10.76 -2.12
C THR A 45 -17.98 10.20 -3.54
N THR A 46 -18.63 9.07 -3.76
CA THR A 46 -18.67 8.35 -5.04
C THR A 46 -19.93 8.70 -5.84
N GLY A 47 -21.02 7.94 -5.73
CA GLY A 47 -22.26 8.16 -6.47
C GLY A 47 -23.05 9.38 -6.00
N ARG A 48 -24.21 9.65 -6.60
CA ARG A 48 -25.15 10.64 -6.05
C ARG A 48 -25.86 10.04 -4.82
N PRO A 49 -25.92 10.76 -3.68
CA PRO A 49 -26.74 10.35 -2.55
C PRO A 49 -28.21 10.22 -2.96
N HIS A 50 -28.86 9.19 -2.43
CA HIS A 50 -30.26 8.88 -2.66
C HIS A 50 -31.04 8.96 -1.34
N VAL A 51 -32.36 8.81 -1.36
CA VAL A 51 -33.23 8.90 -0.18
C VAL A 51 -32.85 7.96 0.98
N GLY A 52 -32.06 6.92 0.73
CA GLY A 52 -31.47 6.06 1.77
C GLY A 52 -30.54 6.83 2.74
N TYR A 53 -29.98 7.97 2.32
CA TYR A 53 -29.20 8.85 3.20
C TYR A 53 -30.03 9.48 4.32
N LEU A 54 -31.37 9.48 4.24
CA LEU A 54 -32.22 9.95 5.34
C LEU A 54 -32.02 9.11 6.62
N VAL A 55 -31.65 7.84 6.50
CA VAL A 55 -31.41 6.94 7.63
C VAL A 55 -30.22 7.40 8.49
N PRO A 56 -28.98 7.51 7.95
CA PRO A 56 -27.86 8.04 8.73
C PRO A 56 -28.04 9.51 9.10
N ILE A 57 -28.66 10.34 8.25
CA ILE A 57 -28.89 11.75 8.57
C ILE A 57 -29.85 11.92 9.75
N GLN A 58 -30.91 11.12 9.86
CA GLN A 58 -31.79 11.15 11.03
C GLN A 58 -31.05 10.76 12.30
N LYS A 59 -30.11 9.82 12.22
CA LYS A 59 -29.29 9.44 13.37
C LYS A 59 -28.29 10.55 13.76
N ILE A 60 -27.71 11.24 12.78
CA ILE A 60 -26.90 12.44 13.03
C ILE A 60 -27.74 13.54 13.70
N ALA A 61 -28.99 13.71 13.28
CA ALA A 61 -29.93 14.61 13.93
C ALA A 61 -30.15 14.26 15.42
N ASP A 62 -30.32 12.98 15.73
CA ASP A 62 -30.42 12.51 17.11
C ASP A 62 -29.17 12.79 17.93
N PHE A 63 -27.98 12.61 17.36
CA PHE A 63 -26.73 12.95 18.03
C PHE A 63 -26.63 14.44 18.34
N LEU A 64 -26.96 15.29 17.37
CA LEU A 64 -26.95 16.75 17.55
C LEU A 64 -27.96 17.18 18.62
N ARG A 65 -29.17 16.61 18.64
CA ARG A 65 -30.17 16.83 19.71
C ARG A 65 -29.73 16.30 21.07
N ALA A 66 -28.95 15.22 21.11
CA ALA A 66 -28.31 14.68 22.31
C ALA A 66 -27.06 15.47 22.75
N ASP A 67 -26.84 16.65 22.18
CA ASP A 67 -25.73 17.57 22.47
C ASP A 67 -24.34 16.99 22.13
N ILE A 68 -24.28 15.98 21.26
CA ILE A 68 -23.04 15.35 20.78
C ILE A 68 -22.37 16.24 19.73
N ARG A 69 -21.04 16.36 19.80
CA ARG A 69 -20.24 16.90 18.70
C ARG A 69 -20.16 15.87 17.58
N VAL A 70 -20.53 16.24 16.36
CA VAL A 70 -20.53 15.33 15.21
C VAL A 70 -19.56 15.81 14.15
N THR A 71 -18.67 14.92 13.71
CA THR A 71 -17.85 15.13 12.52
C THR A 71 -18.34 14.24 11.38
N ILE A 72 -18.59 14.83 10.21
CA ILE A 72 -18.81 14.08 8.98
C ILE A 72 -17.51 14.10 8.18
N LEU A 73 -16.94 12.92 7.99
CA LEU A 73 -15.73 12.71 7.19
C LEU A 73 -16.13 12.43 5.75
N PHE A 74 -15.81 13.35 4.84
CA PHE A 74 -15.83 13.12 3.40
C PHE A 74 -14.60 12.29 3.03
N ALA A 75 -14.81 10.99 2.87
CA ALA A 75 -13.75 10.01 2.66
C ALA A 75 -13.31 9.99 1.19
N ASP A 76 -12.78 11.11 0.71
CA ASP A 76 -12.33 11.33 -0.67
C ASP A 76 -11.14 10.44 -1.05
N LEU A 77 -10.19 10.21 -0.14
CA LEU A 77 -9.13 9.21 -0.36
C LEU A 77 -9.69 7.79 -0.46
N HIS A 78 -10.65 7.42 0.39
CA HIS A 78 -11.28 6.10 0.35
C HIS A 78 -12.07 5.89 -0.95
N ALA A 79 -12.78 6.92 -1.40
CA ALA A 79 -13.47 6.91 -2.69
C ALA A 79 -12.51 6.76 -3.88
N PHE A 80 -11.29 7.30 -3.78
CA PHE A 80 -10.22 7.06 -4.75
C PHE A 80 -9.71 5.61 -4.70
N LEU A 81 -9.52 5.05 -3.50
CA LEU A 81 -9.00 3.70 -3.31
C LEU A 81 -10.00 2.58 -3.65
N ASP A 82 -11.30 2.87 -3.59
CA ASP A 82 -12.38 1.96 -4.01
C ASP A 82 -12.45 1.88 -5.54
N ASN A 83 -11.52 1.10 -6.11
CA ASN A 83 -11.44 0.75 -7.52
C ASN A 83 -11.22 1.94 -8.48
N MET A 84 -10.62 3.04 -8.02
CA MET A 84 -10.22 4.22 -8.82
C MET A 84 -11.29 4.76 -9.76
N LYS A 85 -12.58 4.66 -9.38
CA LYS A 85 -13.72 5.06 -10.23
C LYS A 85 -13.73 6.56 -10.57
N SER A 86 -12.90 7.38 -9.92
CA SER A 86 -13.00 8.83 -10.01
C SER A 86 -11.64 9.50 -9.92
N SER A 87 -11.40 10.48 -10.80
CA SER A 87 -10.21 11.32 -10.72
C SER A 87 -10.26 12.18 -9.45
N ILE A 88 -9.09 12.65 -9.01
CA ILE A 88 -8.97 13.54 -7.85
C ILE A 88 -9.83 14.81 -8.02
N GLU A 89 -9.81 15.40 -9.21
CA GLU A 89 -10.59 16.60 -9.53
C GLU A 89 -12.10 16.33 -9.48
N LEU A 90 -12.55 15.18 -10.00
CA LEU A 90 -13.95 14.77 -9.91
C LEU A 90 -14.38 14.58 -8.44
N LEU A 91 -13.53 13.96 -7.63
CA LEU A 91 -13.78 13.74 -6.20
C LEU A 91 -13.90 15.06 -5.44
N GLN A 92 -13.09 16.07 -5.75
CA GLN A 92 -13.20 17.40 -5.12
C GLN A 92 -14.58 18.03 -5.37
N ASN A 93 -15.08 17.96 -6.60
CA ASN A 93 -16.41 18.47 -6.94
C ASN A 93 -17.52 17.66 -6.25
N ARG A 94 -17.36 16.34 -6.15
CA ARG A 94 -18.30 15.48 -5.42
C ARG A 94 -18.32 15.76 -3.92
N VAL A 95 -17.18 16.07 -3.30
CA VAL A 95 -17.15 16.51 -1.89
C VAL A 95 -17.97 17.77 -1.69
N LEU A 96 -17.84 18.77 -2.57
CA LEU A 96 -18.65 20.00 -2.51
C LEU A 96 -20.15 19.70 -2.63
N TYR A 97 -20.52 18.84 -3.58
CA TYR A 97 -21.90 18.41 -3.76
C TYR A 97 -22.46 17.70 -2.50
N TYR A 98 -21.71 16.74 -1.94
CA TYR A 98 -22.10 16.04 -0.72
C TYR A 98 -22.27 16.99 0.47
N GLU A 99 -21.37 17.96 0.62
CA GLU A 99 -21.45 18.96 1.68
C GLU A 99 -22.73 19.80 1.58
N CYS A 100 -23.07 20.27 0.38
CA CYS A 100 -24.30 21.03 0.13
C CYS A 100 -25.55 20.18 0.44
N VAL A 101 -25.61 18.98 -0.11
CA VAL A 101 -26.77 18.08 0.03
C VAL A 101 -27.00 17.64 1.48
N ILE A 102 -25.93 17.33 2.24
CA ILE A 102 -26.05 16.95 3.65
C ILE A 102 -26.52 18.12 4.51
N LYS A 103 -26.02 19.34 4.28
CA LYS A 103 -26.52 20.55 4.95
C LYS A 103 -28.00 20.75 4.64
N ALA A 104 -28.39 20.64 3.38
CA ALA A 104 -29.78 20.79 2.94
C ALA A 104 -30.72 19.74 3.58
N LEU A 105 -30.28 18.49 3.71
CA LEU A 105 -31.01 17.43 4.41
C LEU A 105 -31.20 17.73 5.90
N LEU A 106 -30.15 18.15 6.61
CA LEU A 106 -30.24 18.48 8.03
C LEU A 106 -31.12 19.71 8.29
N ASN A 107 -31.04 20.71 7.41
CA ASN A 107 -31.92 21.88 7.45
C ASN A 107 -33.38 21.50 7.19
N ALA A 108 -33.65 20.60 6.25
CA ALA A 108 -35.01 20.10 5.97
C ALA A 108 -35.61 19.34 7.18
N LEU A 109 -34.78 18.80 8.07
CA LEU A 109 -35.18 18.14 9.32
C LEU A 109 -35.21 19.09 10.53
N ASN A 110 -35.02 20.41 10.32
CA ASN A 110 -35.00 21.45 11.36
C ASN A 110 -34.00 21.17 12.50
N VAL A 111 -32.81 20.68 12.16
CA VAL A 111 -31.78 20.32 13.15
C VAL A 111 -30.77 21.46 13.32
N PRO A 112 -30.44 21.89 14.55
CA PRO A 112 -29.36 22.84 14.77
C PRO A 112 -28.01 22.19 14.45
N ILE A 113 -27.34 22.69 13.40
CA ILE A 113 -26.06 22.15 12.92
C ILE A 113 -24.81 22.80 13.57
N GLY A 114 -24.97 23.58 14.65
CA GLY A 114 -23.86 24.32 15.28
C GLY A 114 -22.72 23.45 15.84
N LYS A 115 -23.00 22.16 16.15
CA LYS A 115 -22.01 21.17 16.60
C LYS A 115 -21.57 20.18 15.50
N LEU A 116 -21.97 20.45 14.26
CA LEU A 116 -21.59 19.67 13.09
C LEU A 116 -20.28 20.21 12.50
N HIS A 117 -19.35 19.32 12.19
CA HIS A 117 -18.11 19.65 11.51
C HIS A 117 -17.94 18.80 10.27
N PHE A 118 -17.43 19.41 9.20
CA PHE A 118 -17.05 18.70 7.99
C PHE A 118 -15.54 18.60 7.90
N VAL A 119 -15.04 17.41 7.58
CA VAL A 119 -13.61 17.15 7.38
C VAL A 119 -13.44 16.37 6.07
N ARG A 120 -12.42 16.73 5.28
CA ARG A 120 -12.03 15.98 4.07
C ARG A 120 -10.92 15.00 4.44
N GLY A 121 -11.01 13.74 4.02
CA GLY A 121 -10.00 12.72 4.36
C GLY A 121 -8.58 13.13 3.98
N ARG A 122 -8.39 13.58 2.74
CA ARG A 122 -7.08 14.03 2.24
C ARG A 122 -6.48 15.24 2.98
N SER A 123 -7.24 15.96 3.80
CA SER A 123 -6.67 17.07 4.58
C SER A 123 -5.73 16.62 5.71
N TYR A 124 -5.79 15.35 6.12
CA TYR A 124 -4.90 14.79 7.14
C TYR A 124 -4.33 13.41 6.80
N GLN A 125 -5.00 12.62 5.95
CA GLN A 125 -4.59 11.24 5.62
C GLN A 125 -3.30 11.14 4.78
N LEU A 126 -2.79 12.28 4.29
CA LEU A 126 -1.51 12.39 3.57
C LEU A 126 -0.40 13.04 4.42
N THR A 127 -0.69 13.36 5.67
CA THR A 127 0.30 13.98 6.57
C THR A 127 1.30 12.95 7.06
N GLU A 128 2.53 13.40 7.33
CA GLU A 128 3.59 12.55 7.88
C GLU A 128 3.15 11.73 9.10
N THR A 129 2.40 12.35 10.02
CA THR A 129 1.94 11.66 11.24
C THR A 129 1.00 10.50 10.90
N TYR A 130 0.04 10.72 10.00
CA TYR A 130 -0.90 9.69 9.58
C TYR A 130 -0.21 8.59 8.78
N THR A 131 0.67 8.95 7.83
CA THR A 131 1.42 7.99 7.03
C THR A 131 2.31 7.10 7.91
N LYS A 132 2.99 7.66 8.92
CA LYS A 132 3.77 6.87 9.89
C LYS A 132 2.90 5.88 10.65
N ASP A 133 1.74 6.29 11.14
CA ASP A 133 0.85 5.39 11.87
C ASP A 133 0.24 4.32 10.95
N LEU A 134 -0.12 4.66 9.71
CA LEU A 134 -0.54 3.68 8.69
C LEU A 134 0.53 2.63 8.44
N LEU A 135 1.78 3.03 8.22
CA LEU A 135 2.86 2.08 7.92
C LEU A 135 3.16 1.17 9.11
N ARG A 136 3.14 1.72 10.34
CA ARG A 136 3.21 0.92 11.57
C ARG A 136 2.04 -0.06 11.66
N PHE A 137 0.84 0.37 11.26
CA PHE A 137 -0.35 -0.47 11.29
C PHE A 137 -0.29 -1.60 10.25
N CYS A 138 0.23 -1.34 9.05
CA CYS A 138 0.51 -2.33 8.03
C CYS A 138 1.52 -3.40 8.49
N GLY A 139 2.45 -3.05 9.38
CA GLY A 139 3.37 -4.00 10.01
C GLY A 139 2.71 -4.91 11.08
N LEU A 140 1.53 -4.54 11.58
CA LEU A 140 0.82 -5.26 12.65
C LEU A 140 -0.33 -6.12 12.14
N VAL A 141 -1.08 -5.64 11.14
CA VAL A 141 -2.28 -6.29 10.64
C VAL A 141 -1.94 -7.33 9.57
N SER A 142 -2.53 -8.52 9.69
CA SER A 142 -2.38 -9.58 8.69
C SER A 142 -3.21 -9.30 7.44
N LEU A 143 -2.77 -9.80 6.28
CA LEU A 143 -3.56 -9.73 5.04
C LEU A 143 -4.96 -10.34 5.20
N ARG A 144 -5.04 -11.46 5.94
CA ARG A 144 -6.30 -12.17 6.23
C ARG A 144 -7.28 -11.27 6.99
N ASP A 145 -6.80 -10.59 8.03
CA ASP A 145 -7.65 -9.76 8.87
C ASP A 145 -8.16 -8.53 8.13
N ALA A 146 -7.30 -7.84 7.37
CA ALA A 146 -7.73 -6.71 6.55
C ALA A 146 -8.69 -7.14 5.44
N THR A 147 -8.45 -8.26 4.77
CA THR A 147 -9.36 -8.78 3.75
C THR A 147 -10.72 -9.14 4.34
N ARG A 148 -10.74 -9.80 5.51
CA ARG A 148 -11.98 -10.10 6.24
C ARG A 148 -12.71 -8.82 6.64
N ALA A 149 -11.98 -7.82 7.15
CA ALA A 149 -12.56 -6.55 7.58
C ALA A 149 -13.22 -5.78 6.44
N GLY A 150 -12.58 -5.75 5.26
CA GLY A 150 -13.09 -5.04 4.09
C GLY A 150 -14.14 -5.80 3.27
N ALA A 151 -14.46 -7.06 3.57
CA ALA A 151 -15.23 -7.94 2.68
C ALA A 151 -16.63 -7.42 2.29
N GLU A 152 -17.31 -6.68 3.18
CA GLU A 152 -18.66 -6.15 2.96
C GLU A 152 -18.69 -4.71 2.45
N VAL A 153 -17.55 -4.01 2.51
CA VAL A 153 -17.43 -2.57 2.23
C VAL A 153 -16.66 -2.32 0.94
N VAL A 154 -15.55 -3.03 0.75
CA VAL A 154 -14.70 -2.91 -0.45
C VAL A 154 -15.33 -3.73 -1.57
N LYS A 155 -15.37 -3.15 -2.78
CA LYS A 155 -15.88 -3.86 -3.95
C LYS A 155 -15.09 -5.16 -4.18
N GLN A 156 -15.82 -6.27 -4.27
CA GLN A 156 -15.23 -7.56 -4.64
C GLN A 156 -15.07 -7.63 -6.16
N VAL A 157 -13.87 -8.00 -6.61
CA VAL A 157 -13.48 -8.15 -8.01
C VAL A 157 -12.59 -9.39 -8.13
N ASP A 158 -12.51 -9.98 -9.33
CA ASP A 158 -11.78 -11.23 -9.56
C ASP A 158 -10.28 -11.11 -9.24
N ASP A 159 -9.69 -9.95 -9.54
CA ASP A 159 -8.31 -9.59 -9.24
C ASP A 159 -8.26 -8.42 -8.23
N PRO A 160 -8.36 -8.68 -6.92
CA PRO A 160 -8.42 -7.62 -5.92
C PRO A 160 -7.15 -6.77 -5.89
N LEU A 161 -7.36 -5.45 -5.98
CA LEU A 161 -6.30 -4.46 -5.87
C LEU A 161 -5.73 -4.38 -4.45
N LEU A 162 -4.48 -3.93 -4.36
CA LEU A 162 -3.78 -3.68 -3.10
C LEU A 162 -4.41 -2.51 -2.32
N SER A 163 -4.93 -1.49 -3.01
CA SER A 163 -5.67 -0.38 -2.37
C SER A 163 -6.81 -0.86 -1.46
N GLY A 164 -7.50 -1.94 -1.84
CA GLY A 164 -8.62 -2.49 -1.10
C GLY A 164 -8.26 -3.04 0.29
N ILE A 165 -7.01 -3.44 0.53
CA ILE A 165 -6.58 -3.89 1.88
C ILE A 165 -6.12 -2.73 2.77
N LEU A 166 -5.79 -1.58 2.19
CA LEU A 166 -5.47 -0.37 2.96
C LEU A 166 -6.73 0.30 3.50
N TYR A 167 -7.85 0.19 2.77
CA TYR A 167 -9.14 0.80 3.14
C TYR A 167 -9.54 0.59 4.61
N PRO A 168 -9.65 -0.64 5.14
CA PRO A 168 -10.08 -0.85 6.54
C PRO A 168 -9.07 -0.31 7.56
N LEU A 169 -7.78 -0.24 7.21
CA LEU A 169 -6.74 0.32 8.08
C LEU A 169 -6.88 1.84 8.17
N LEU A 170 -7.13 2.50 7.03
CA LEU A 170 -7.36 3.94 6.97
C LEU A 170 -8.58 4.34 7.81
N GLN A 171 -9.70 3.64 7.63
CA GLN A 171 -10.93 3.90 8.37
C GLN A 171 -10.75 3.72 9.88
N ALA A 172 -10.00 2.69 10.32
CA ALA A 172 -9.70 2.50 11.74
C ALA A 172 -8.79 3.62 12.31
N LEU A 173 -7.81 4.10 11.53
CA LEU A 173 -6.95 5.21 11.97
C LEU A 173 -7.68 6.56 12.02
N ASP A 174 -8.73 6.73 11.23
CA ASP A 174 -9.56 7.94 11.28
C ASP A 174 -10.14 8.19 12.69
N GLU A 175 -10.47 7.13 13.45
CA GLU A 175 -10.90 7.25 14.85
C GLU A 175 -9.87 7.97 15.73
N GLN A 176 -8.60 7.68 15.51
CA GLN A 176 -7.49 8.25 16.26
C GLN A 176 -7.22 9.68 15.82
N HIS A 177 -7.15 9.93 14.52
CA HIS A 177 -6.75 11.22 13.98
C HIS A 177 -7.85 12.29 14.05
N LEU A 178 -9.12 11.88 13.99
CA LEU A 178 -10.26 12.77 14.25
C LEU A 178 -10.49 13.02 15.76
N LYS A 179 -9.77 12.31 16.63
CA LYS A 179 -9.86 12.43 18.10
C LYS A 179 -11.30 12.25 18.60
N VAL A 180 -11.95 11.19 18.13
CA VAL A 180 -13.33 10.85 18.47
C VAL A 180 -13.41 9.86 19.62
N ASP A 181 -14.55 9.86 20.30
CA ASP A 181 -14.94 8.89 21.32
C ASP A 181 -15.62 7.66 20.73
N GLY A 182 -16.31 7.84 19.60
CA GLY A 182 -16.99 6.76 18.90
C GLY A 182 -17.16 7.01 17.40
N GLN A 183 -17.48 5.94 16.69
CA GLN A 183 -17.79 5.94 15.26
C GLN A 183 -19.22 5.48 15.03
N PHE A 184 -19.91 6.15 14.10
CA PHE A 184 -21.22 5.76 13.61
C PHE A 184 -21.12 5.29 12.15
N GLY A 185 -21.85 4.23 11.81
CA GLY A 185 -21.98 3.72 10.44
C GLY A 185 -23.05 2.63 10.32
N GLY A 186 -23.16 2.01 9.14
CA GLY A 186 -24.05 0.86 8.93
C GLY A 186 -23.49 -0.42 9.53
N VAL A 187 -24.35 -1.42 9.76
CA VAL A 187 -23.90 -2.76 10.18
C VAL A 187 -22.99 -3.46 9.15
N ASP A 188 -23.01 -3.05 7.89
CA ASP A 188 -22.05 -3.52 6.87
C ASP A 188 -20.61 -3.09 7.16
N GLN A 189 -20.39 -2.10 8.03
CA GLN A 189 -19.06 -1.66 8.50
C GLN A 189 -18.58 -2.40 9.76
N ARG A 190 -19.40 -3.28 10.33
CA ARG A 190 -19.13 -3.96 11.61
C ARG A 190 -17.75 -4.63 11.66
N LYS A 191 -17.34 -5.29 10.57
CA LYS A 191 -16.04 -5.98 10.54
C LYS A 191 -14.84 -5.02 10.57
N ILE A 192 -15.00 -3.80 10.05
CA ILE A 192 -13.98 -2.74 10.16
C ILE A 192 -13.95 -2.18 11.59
N PHE A 193 -15.12 -1.99 12.21
CA PHE A 193 -15.21 -1.55 13.61
C PHE A 193 -14.53 -2.53 14.57
N ILE A 194 -14.75 -3.83 14.38
CA ILE A 194 -14.06 -4.88 15.16
C ILE A 194 -12.55 -4.85 14.91
N LEU A 195 -12.10 -4.66 13.66
CA LEU A 195 -10.67 -4.51 13.36
C LEU A 195 -10.05 -3.33 14.13
N ALA A 196 -10.73 -2.17 14.15
CA ALA A 196 -10.29 -1.01 14.91
C ALA A 196 -10.21 -1.33 16.41
N GLU A 197 -11.25 -1.96 16.97
CA GLU A 197 -11.31 -2.28 18.40
C GLU A 197 -10.22 -3.26 18.84
N GLU A 198 -9.88 -4.26 18.00
CA GLU A 198 -8.87 -5.26 18.29
C GLU A 198 -7.43 -4.74 18.11
N GLN A 199 -7.20 -3.88 17.10
CA GLN A 199 -5.85 -3.57 16.64
C GLN A 199 -5.35 -2.19 17.09
N LEU A 200 -6.21 -1.17 17.25
CA LEU A 200 -5.80 0.15 17.75
C LEU A 200 -5.14 0.10 19.16
N PRO A 201 -5.60 -0.74 20.11
CA PRO A 201 -4.93 -0.89 21.41
C PRO A 201 -3.48 -1.41 21.30
N LYS A 202 -3.17 -2.23 20.29
CA LYS A 202 -1.79 -2.72 20.04
C LYS A 202 -0.87 -1.60 19.59
N MET A 203 -1.42 -0.55 18.98
CA MET A 203 -0.72 0.71 18.68
C MET A 203 -0.69 1.69 19.85
N LYS A 204 -1.22 1.31 21.03
CA LYS A 204 -1.41 2.16 22.22
C LYS A 204 -2.42 3.29 22.01
N PHE A 205 -3.34 3.13 21.07
CA PHE A 205 -4.48 4.03 20.90
C PHE A 205 -5.69 3.53 21.70
N ALA A 206 -6.57 4.45 22.10
CA ALA A 206 -7.76 4.10 22.87
C ALA A 206 -8.78 3.33 22.02
N LYS A 207 -9.51 2.39 22.62
CA LYS A 207 -10.72 1.83 21.99
C LYS A 207 -11.80 2.90 21.79
N ARG A 208 -12.62 2.81 20.76
CA ARG A 208 -13.82 3.66 20.56
C ARG A 208 -15.08 2.83 20.81
N PHE A 209 -16.22 3.50 21.03
CA PHE A 209 -17.52 2.83 20.94
C PHE A 209 -18.04 2.92 19.50
N HIS A 210 -18.81 1.94 19.05
CA HIS A 210 -19.33 1.89 17.69
C HIS A 210 -20.85 1.79 17.70
N LEU A 211 -21.50 2.63 16.89
CA LEU A 211 -22.94 2.74 16.76
C LEU A 211 -23.34 2.30 15.35
N MET A 212 -24.19 1.29 15.23
CA MET A 212 -24.51 0.70 13.92
C MET A 212 -25.99 0.82 13.57
N ASN A 213 -26.32 1.52 12.48
CA ASN A 213 -27.69 1.54 11.96
C ASN A 213 -27.99 0.29 11.11
N PRO A 214 -29.25 -0.17 11.07
CA PRO A 214 -29.64 -1.27 10.22
C PRO A 214 -29.47 -0.94 8.73
N MET A 215 -29.29 -1.98 7.92
CA MET A 215 -29.34 -1.87 6.46
C MET A 215 -30.80 -1.74 6.03
N VAL A 216 -31.13 -0.63 5.37
CA VAL A 216 -32.49 -0.40 4.87
C VAL A 216 -32.57 -0.87 3.42
N PRO A 217 -33.48 -1.81 3.10
CA PRO A 217 -33.68 -2.23 1.71
C PRO A 217 -34.16 -1.06 0.86
N GLY A 218 -33.83 -1.11 -0.42
CA GLY A 218 -34.36 -0.22 -1.42
C GLY A 218 -35.85 -0.43 -1.66
N LEU A 219 -36.44 0.50 -2.39
CA LEU A 219 -37.87 0.45 -2.73
C LEU A 219 -38.24 -0.80 -3.53
N THR A 220 -37.29 -1.38 -4.25
CA THR A 220 -37.45 -2.63 -5.00
C THR A 220 -37.20 -3.90 -4.16
N GLY A 221 -36.96 -3.79 -2.86
CA GLY A 221 -36.70 -4.93 -1.95
C GLY A 221 -35.24 -5.39 -1.87
N SER A 222 -34.36 -4.94 -2.77
CA SER A 222 -32.90 -5.17 -2.74
C SER A 222 -32.14 -3.95 -2.23
N LYS A 223 -30.85 -4.08 -1.87
CA LYS A 223 -30.01 -2.96 -1.39
C LYS A 223 -30.03 -1.81 -2.43
N MET A 224 -30.39 -0.59 -2.01
CA MET A 224 -30.30 0.61 -2.87
C MET A 224 -28.85 0.80 -3.34
N SER A 225 -28.61 0.64 -4.64
CA SER A 225 -27.30 0.81 -5.25
C SER A 225 -27.19 2.17 -5.92
N SER A 226 -26.11 2.90 -5.65
CA SER A 226 -25.84 4.16 -6.36
C SER A 226 -25.57 3.95 -7.85
N SER A 227 -25.30 2.71 -8.29
CA SER A 227 -24.91 2.33 -9.65
C SER A 227 -26.08 1.97 -10.57
N GLU A 228 -27.30 1.79 -10.05
CA GLU A 228 -28.48 1.49 -10.84
C GLU A 228 -29.49 2.64 -10.72
N GLU A 229 -29.69 3.37 -11.81
CA GLU A 229 -30.44 4.64 -11.79
C GLU A 229 -31.94 4.45 -11.50
N ASN A 230 -32.51 3.32 -11.95
CA ASN A 230 -33.94 3.02 -11.79
C ASN A 230 -34.30 2.44 -10.43
N THR A 231 -33.33 1.98 -9.62
CA THR A 231 -33.60 1.34 -8.33
C THR A 231 -33.45 2.30 -7.13
N LYS A 232 -33.13 3.57 -7.40
CA LYS A 232 -32.93 4.62 -6.39
C LYS A 232 -33.74 5.88 -6.69
N ILE A 233 -34.19 6.55 -5.63
CA ILE A 233 -34.71 7.92 -5.71
C ILE A 233 -33.55 8.87 -5.36
N ASP A 234 -33.12 9.66 -6.33
CA ASP A 234 -32.11 10.71 -6.17
C ASP A 234 -32.71 11.87 -5.36
N LEU A 235 -31.89 12.56 -4.58
CA LEU A 235 -32.36 13.67 -3.76
C LEU A 235 -32.81 14.89 -4.60
N LEU A 236 -32.39 14.95 -5.86
CA LEU A 236 -32.77 15.97 -6.83
C LEU A 236 -33.82 15.50 -7.85
N ASP A 237 -34.41 14.31 -7.68
CA ASP A 237 -35.49 13.84 -8.55
C ASP A 237 -36.71 14.78 -8.53
N SER A 238 -37.35 14.96 -9.68
CA SER A 238 -38.62 15.72 -9.75
C SER A 238 -39.76 14.96 -9.06
N PRO A 239 -40.84 15.64 -8.63
CA PRO A 239 -42.00 14.98 -8.03
C PRO A 239 -42.60 13.85 -8.87
N GLU A 240 -42.56 13.99 -10.19
CA GLU A 240 -43.03 12.99 -11.15
C GLU A 240 -42.11 11.75 -11.15
N SER A 241 -40.79 11.95 -11.16
CA SER A 241 -39.79 10.87 -11.07
C SER A 241 -39.92 10.10 -9.75
N VAL A 242 -40.04 10.82 -8.62
CA VAL A 242 -40.27 10.23 -7.30
C VAL A 242 -41.54 9.37 -7.30
N SER A 243 -42.64 9.90 -7.83
CA SER A 243 -43.93 9.21 -7.87
C SER A 243 -43.88 7.94 -8.71
N ALA A 244 -43.31 8.03 -9.92
CA ALA A 244 -43.15 6.88 -10.82
C ALA A 244 -42.32 5.76 -10.18
N LYS A 245 -41.21 6.11 -9.51
CA LYS A 245 -40.35 5.14 -8.82
C LYS A 245 -41.07 4.45 -7.67
N ILE A 246 -41.83 5.19 -6.85
CA ILE A 246 -42.63 4.62 -5.75
C ILE A 246 -43.76 3.74 -6.28
N ASP A 247 -44.41 4.13 -7.37
CA ASP A 247 -45.48 3.33 -7.98
C ASP A 247 -44.97 1.98 -8.47
N SER A 248 -43.75 1.96 -9.05
CA SER A 248 -43.09 0.73 -9.50
C SER A 248 -42.57 -0.18 -8.37
N ALA A 249 -42.49 0.33 -7.13
CA ALA A 249 -41.96 -0.40 -5.99
C ALA A 249 -42.83 -1.61 -5.61
N ALA A 250 -42.21 -2.77 -5.33
CA ALA A 250 -42.92 -3.92 -4.81
C ALA A 250 -43.40 -3.66 -3.37
N CYS A 251 -44.67 -3.96 -3.08
CA CYS A 251 -45.29 -3.75 -1.77
C CYS A 251 -46.14 -4.97 -1.34
N PRO A 252 -45.55 -6.17 -1.21
CA PRO A 252 -46.29 -7.38 -0.84
C PRO A 252 -46.86 -7.27 0.58
N LYS A 253 -48.08 -7.82 0.80
CA LYS A 253 -48.76 -7.84 2.11
C LYS A 253 -48.14 -8.78 3.14
N MET A 254 -47.49 -9.85 2.69
CA MET A 254 -46.79 -10.83 3.53
C MET A 254 -45.49 -11.25 2.82
N PRO A 255 -44.43 -11.64 3.55
CA PRO A 255 -43.27 -12.28 2.95
C PRO A 255 -43.70 -13.56 2.23
N SER A 256 -43.05 -13.89 1.11
CA SER A 256 -43.26 -15.19 0.46
C SER A 256 -42.92 -16.34 1.43
N ALA A 257 -43.67 -17.45 1.36
CA ALA A 257 -43.71 -18.56 2.32
C ALA A 257 -42.42 -19.40 2.47
N LEU A 258 -41.26 -18.85 2.12
CA LEU A 258 -39.93 -19.48 2.22
C LEU A 258 -39.07 -18.95 3.37
N SER A 259 -39.56 -17.99 4.17
CA SER A 259 -38.80 -17.40 5.30
C SER A 259 -39.48 -17.62 6.65
N ALA A 260 -39.64 -18.89 7.05
CA ALA A 260 -40.16 -19.24 8.38
C ALA A 260 -39.19 -18.93 9.54
N ASP A 261 -38.01 -18.38 9.27
CA ASP A 261 -36.94 -18.15 10.26
C ASP A 261 -36.67 -16.66 10.54
N ALA A 262 -37.67 -15.80 10.34
CA ALA A 262 -37.61 -14.38 10.68
C ALA A 262 -37.68 -14.14 12.20
N THR A 263 -36.71 -14.69 12.94
CA THR A 263 -36.36 -14.26 14.30
C THR A 263 -34.98 -13.62 14.25
N GLU A 264 -34.92 -12.38 14.72
CA GLU A 264 -33.75 -11.59 15.15
C GLU A 264 -32.56 -11.34 14.20
N THR A 265 -32.40 -12.04 13.06
CA THR A 265 -31.25 -11.84 12.16
C THR A 265 -31.65 -11.51 10.72
N GLY A 266 -31.99 -10.24 10.46
CA GLY A 266 -31.47 -9.49 9.31
C GLY A 266 -31.69 -9.96 7.87
N VAL A 267 -32.67 -10.81 7.55
CA VAL A 267 -33.14 -10.99 6.16
C VAL A 267 -34.44 -10.22 5.98
N GLY A 268 -34.38 -9.21 5.10
CA GLY A 268 -35.33 -8.11 5.02
C GLY A 268 -36.77 -8.53 4.75
N ASP A 269 -37.70 -7.77 5.32
CA ASP A 269 -39.06 -7.68 4.79
C ASP A 269 -38.93 -7.35 3.29
N GLU A 270 -39.40 -8.23 2.40
CA GLU A 270 -39.43 -8.04 0.93
C GLU A 270 -40.24 -6.79 0.50
N ASN A 271 -40.83 -6.08 1.46
CA ASN A 271 -41.57 -4.84 1.29
C ASN A 271 -40.68 -3.61 1.58
N GLY A 272 -40.10 -3.04 0.52
CA GLY A 272 -39.28 -1.84 0.58
C GLY A 272 -40.04 -0.60 1.05
N VAL A 273 -41.34 -0.50 0.77
CA VAL A 273 -42.21 0.61 1.21
C VAL A 273 -42.37 0.59 2.72
N LEU A 274 -42.78 -0.54 3.32
CA LEU A 274 -42.91 -0.68 4.78
C LEU A 274 -41.58 -0.49 5.50
N SER A 275 -40.48 -0.99 4.92
CA SER A 275 -39.14 -0.76 5.45
C SER A 275 -38.80 0.74 5.51
N PHE A 276 -39.19 1.51 4.49
CA PHE A 276 -39.04 2.96 4.50
C PHE A 276 -39.90 3.64 5.56
N PHE A 277 -41.12 3.14 5.82
CA PHE A 277 -41.93 3.61 6.94
C PHE A 277 -41.25 3.38 8.29
N LYS A 278 -40.73 2.18 8.53
CA LYS A 278 -40.05 1.80 9.77
C LYS A 278 -38.80 2.62 10.04
N HIS A 279 -37.96 2.80 9.03
CA HIS A 279 -36.61 3.35 9.22
C HIS A 279 -36.47 4.84 8.87
N VAL A 280 -37.43 5.42 8.16
CA VAL A 280 -37.37 6.83 7.73
C VAL A 280 -38.60 7.61 8.17
N VAL A 281 -39.80 7.20 7.77
CA VAL A 281 -41.03 7.97 8.04
C VAL A 281 -41.30 8.09 9.54
N VAL A 282 -41.41 6.96 10.25
CA VAL A 282 -41.74 6.93 11.68
C VAL A 282 -40.66 7.64 12.52
N PRO A 283 -39.35 7.42 12.31
CA PRO A 283 -38.33 8.15 13.04
C PRO A 283 -38.37 9.67 12.83
N ILE A 284 -38.62 10.14 11.60
CA ILE A 284 -38.67 11.57 11.28
C ILE A 284 -39.96 12.20 11.82
N GLN A 285 -41.09 11.52 11.71
CA GLN A 285 -42.40 11.98 12.19
C GLN A 285 -42.66 11.64 13.67
N SER A 286 -41.65 11.24 14.44
CA SER A 286 -41.84 10.75 15.83
C SER A 286 -42.50 11.76 16.79
N GLU A 287 -42.53 13.05 16.43
CA GLU A 287 -43.19 14.12 17.18
C GLU A 287 -44.55 14.54 16.58
N ALA A 288 -44.95 13.95 15.46
CA ALA A 288 -46.17 14.28 14.71
C ALA A 288 -47.05 13.04 14.49
N GLN A 289 -48.36 13.24 14.37
CA GLN A 289 -49.28 12.14 14.08
C GLN A 289 -49.18 11.71 12.62
N ILE A 290 -48.95 10.43 12.38
CA ILE A 290 -48.95 9.86 11.01
C ILE A 290 -50.41 9.60 10.62
N VAL A 291 -50.93 10.40 9.69
CA VAL A 291 -52.31 10.26 9.20
C VAL A 291 -52.31 9.70 7.78
N ILE A 292 -52.78 8.47 7.62
CA ILE A 292 -52.88 7.81 6.31
C ILE A 292 -54.35 7.57 6.00
N ASN A 293 -54.85 8.20 4.92
CA ASN A 293 -56.25 8.12 4.50
C ASN A 293 -57.26 8.42 5.64
N GLY A 294 -56.96 9.44 6.46
CA GLY A 294 -57.79 9.86 7.60
C GLY A 294 -57.63 9.03 8.87
N THR A 295 -56.86 7.93 8.85
CA THR A 295 -56.59 7.11 10.04
C THR A 295 -55.28 7.54 10.69
N VAL A 296 -55.30 7.73 12.01
CA VAL A 296 -54.14 8.12 12.81
C VAL A 296 -53.37 6.87 13.26
N PHE A 297 -52.05 6.89 13.07
CA PHE A 297 -51.15 5.84 13.53
C PHE A 297 -50.08 6.44 14.46
N ASP A 298 -49.82 5.75 15.57
CA ASP A 298 -48.86 6.14 16.61
C ASP A 298 -47.54 5.35 16.55
N SER A 299 -47.51 4.26 15.78
CA SER A 299 -46.42 3.31 15.77
C SER A 299 -46.31 2.60 14.41
N PHE A 300 -45.10 2.13 14.09
CA PHE A 300 -44.89 1.30 12.90
C PHE A 300 -45.71 0.02 12.95
N ASP A 301 -45.84 -0.61 14.14
CA ASP A 301 -46.61 -1.84 14.30
C ASP A 301 -48.09 -1.62 13.98
N ALA A 302 -48.68 -0.48 14.35
CA ALA A 302 -50.06 -0.15 13.99
C ALA A 302 -50.22 -0.03 12.45
N ILE A 303 -49.28 0.62 11.76
CA ILE A 303 -49.28 0.74 10.29
C ILE A 303 -49.15 -0.63 9.64
N ARG A 304 -48.15 -1.43 10.06
CA ARG A 304 -47.91 -2.78 9.52
C ARG A 304 -49.15 -3.66 9.71
N ASN A 305 -49.72 -3.70 10.91
CA ASN A 305 -50.86 -4.55 11.22
C ASN A 305 -52.11 -4.15 10.42
N ALA A 306 -52.37 -2.84 10.26
CA ALA A 306 -53.46 -2.36 9.41
C ALA A 306 -53.26 -2.75 7.93
N PHE A 307 -52.03 -2.66 7.42
CA PHE A 307 -51.73 -3.08 6.04
C PHE A 307 -51.89 -4.59 5.83
N VAL A 308 -51.39 -5.41 6.76
CA VAL A 308 -51.49 -6.87 6.71
C VAL A 308 -52.96 -7.32 6.79
N ARG A 309 -53.77 -6.71 7.66
CA ARG A 309 -55.21 -6.99 7.76
C ARG A 309 -56.03 -6.51 6.56
N GLY A 310 -55.45 -5.64 5.73
CA GLY A 310 -56.12 -5.03 4.57
C GLY A 310 -56.96 -3.79 4.90
N ASP A 311 -56.89 -3.29 6.14
CA ASP A 311 -57.49 -2.01 6.56
C ASP A 311 -56.81 -0.83 5.86
N LEU A 312 -55.52 -0.99 5.50
CA LEU A 312 -54.73 -0.02 4.76
C LEU A 312 -54.36 -0.60 3.38
N SER A 313 -54.66 0.15 2.30
CA SER A 313 -54.33 -0.28 0.94
C SER A 313 -52.88 0.05 0.58
N GLU A 314 -52.32 -0.69 -0.38
CA GLU A 314 -51.01 -0.39 -0.98
C GLU A 314 -50.97 1.02 -1.57
N SER A 315 -52.03 1.40 -2.29
CA SER A 315 -52.16 2.74 -2.86
C SER A 315 -52.10 3.83 -1.80
N ALA A 316 -52.74 3.64 -0.64
CA ALA A 316 -52.72 4.62 0.45
C ALA A 316 -51.32 4.77 1.07
N LEU A 317 -50.60 3.66 1.28
CA LEU A 317 -49.21 3.68 1.76
C LEU A 317 -48.28 4.41 0.78
N LYS A 318 -48.35 4.04 -0.51
CA LYS A 318 -47.53 4.65 -1.56
C LYS A 318 -47.84 6.14 -1.69
N GLU A 319 -49.10 6.53 -1.67
CA GLU A 319 -49.51 7.94 -1.78
C GLU A 319 -49.00 8.78 -0.60
N TYR A 320 -49.10 8.27 0.63
CA TYR A 320 -48.50 8.94 1.77
C TYR A 320 -46.99 9.07 1.62
N LEU A 321 -46.31 8.00 1.20
CA LEU A 321 -44.85 8.00 1.02
C LEU A 321 -44.40 9.00 -0.05
N LYS A 322 -45.13 9.11 -1.17
CA LYS A 322 -44.89 10.13 -2.22
C LYS A 322 -44.97 11.53 -1.64
N ASN A 323 -46.05 11.85 -0.93
CA ASN A 323 -46.27 13.17 -0.35
C ASN A 323 -45.21 13.51 0.70
N PHE A 324 -44.88 12.55 1.56
CA PHE A 324 -43.82 12.69 2.56
C PHE A 324 -42.46 12.97 1.91
N LEU A 325 -42.04 12.14 0.95
CA LEU A 325 -40.75 12.29 0.27
C LEU A 325 -40.69 13.58 -0.55
N ASN A 326 -41.71 13.89 -1.35
CA ASN A 326 -41.74 15.13 -2.14
C ASN A 326 -41.68 16.38 -1.27
N THR A 327 -42.28 16.36 -0.07
CA THR A 327 -42.18 17.48 0.88
C THR A 327 -40.73 17.69 1.35
N ILE A 328 -40.07 16.62 1.77
CA ILE A 328 -38.66 16.67 2.21
C ILE A 328 -37.75 17.07 1.04
N LEU A 329 -37.88 16.42 -0.11
CA LEU A 329 -37.03 16.65 -1.27
C LEU A 329 -37.21 18.06 -1.83
N SER A 330 -38.44 18.61 -1.83
CA SER A 330 -38.66 20.01 -2.23
C SER A 330 -37.93 20.99 -1.32
N SER A 331 -37.85 20.70 -0.01
CA SER A 331 -37.07 21.49 0.95
C SER A 331 -35.57 21.39 0.66
N VAL A 332 -35.07 20.17 0.44
CA VAL A 332 -33.67 19.92 0.08
C VAL A 332 -33.28 20.64 -1.20
N GLN A 333 -34.07 20.50 -2.26
CA GLN A 333 -33.83 21.13 -3.57
C GLN A 333 -33.82 22.64 -3.48
N ARG A 334 -34.73 23.24 -2.69
CA ARG A 334 -34.74 24.69 -2.44
C ARG A 334 -33.46 25.13 -1.74
N ASN A 335 -33.13 24.48 -0.61
CA ASN A 335 -31.94 24.81 0.18
C ASN A 335 -30.63 24.63 -0.60
N CYS A 336 -30.57 23.67 -1.52
CA CYS A 336 -29.41 23.51 -2.41
C CYS A 336 -29.33 24.62 -3.46
N ARG A 337 -30.46 25.03 -4.05
CA ARG A 337 -30.52 26.06 -5.10
C ARG A 337 -30.34 27.49 -4.60
N ASP A 338 -30.45 27.70 -3.29
CA ASP A 338 -30.09 28.99 -2.68
C ASP A 338 -28.60 29.32 -2.83
N ASP A 339 -27.75 28.32 -3.10
CA ASP A 339 -26.36 28.50 -3.51
C ASP A 339 -26.27 28.68 -5.03
N SER A 340 -25.87 29.88 -5.48
CA SER A 340 -25.75 30.23 -6.90
C SER A 340 -24.79 29.33 -7.69
N TYR A 341 -23.87 28.64 -7.02
CA TYR A 341 -22.89 27.76 -7.66
C TYR A 341 -23.35 26.29 -7.70
N PHE A 342 -24.50 25.94 -7.12
CA PHE A 342 -24.90 24.54 -6.98
C PHE A 342 -25.05 23.81 -8.31
N GLU A 343 -25.70 24.42 -9.31
CA GLU A 343 -25.86 23.81 -10.64
C GLU A 343 -24.51 23.56 -11.34
N GLU A 344 -23.54 24.47 -11.16
CA GLU A 344 -22.17 24.30 -11.66
C GLU A 344 -21.45 23.14 -10.94
N ILE A 345 -21.60 23.05 -9.61
CA ILE A 345 -21.06 21.95 -8.81
C ILE A 345 -21.63 20.61 -9.27
N VAL A 346 -22.95 20.52 -9.49
CA VAL A 346 -23.60 19.30 -9.98
C VAL A 346 -23.06 18.88 -11.34
N ALA A 347 -22.93 19.83 -12.28
CA ALA A 347 -22.40 19.58 -13.61
C ALA A 347 -20.94 19.07 -13.59
N LYS A 348 -20.10 19.61 -12.70
CA LYS A 348 -18.71 19.17 -12.54
C LYS A 348 -18.58 17.85 -11.76
N ALA A 349 -19.43 17.61 -10.77
CA ALA A 349 -19.39 16.42 -9.92
C ALA A 349 -19.94 15.16 -10.63
N TYR A 350 -20.90 15.36 -11.55
CA TYR A 350 -21.56 14.29 -12.31
C TYR A 350 -21.77 14.75 -13.77
N PRO A 351 -20.68 14.84 -14.56
CA PRO A 351 -20.78 15.22 -15.97
C PRO A 351 -21.62 14.21 -16.75
N SER A 352 -22.25 14.65 -17.84
CA SER A 352 -23.10 13.78 -18.67
C SER A 352 -22.29 12.65 -19.33
N SER A 353 -22.97 11.55 -19.66
CA SER A 353 -22.35 10.35 -20.26
C SER A 353 -21.52 10.62 -21.52
N LYS A 354 -21.86 11.66 -22.31
CA LYS A 354 -21.05 12.09 -23.47
C LYS A 354 -19.71 12.70 -23.08
N ILE A 355 -19.65 13.45 -21.97
CA ILE A 355 -18.42 14.05 -21.44
C ILE A 355 -17.58 12.97 -20.74
N ILE A 356 -18.22 12.05 -20.01
CA ILE A 356 -17.56 10.89 -19.41
C ILE A 356 -16.89 10.03 -20.50
N ALA A 357 -17.61 9.73 -21.59
CA ALA A 357 -17.04 8.98 -22.72
C ALA A 357 -15.83 9.70 -23.34
N GLN A 358 -15.83 11.03 -23.46
CA GLN A 358 -14.66 11.79 -23.94
C GLN A 358 -13.48 11.77 -22.95
N LEU A 359 -13.75 11.86 -21.64
CA LEU A 359 -12.72 11.77 -20.58
C LEU A 359 -12.17 10.35 -20.42
N GLU A 360 -12.97 9.32 -20.72
CA GLU A 360 -12.58 7.91 -20.76
C GLU A 360 -11.84 7.57 -22.04
N GLN A 361 -12.19 8.15 -23.19
CA GLN A 361 -11.43 8.00 -24.44
C GLN A 361 -9.99 8.53 -24.30
N TYR A 362 -9.79 9.63 -23.55
CA TYR A 362 -8.48 10.13 -23.16
C TYR A 362 -7.71 9.20 -22.20
N LYS A 363 -8.41 8.28 -21.51
CA LYS A 363 -7.80 7.26 -20.64
C LYS A 363 -7.59 5.92 -21.35
N GLU A 364 -8.40 5.56 -22.34
CA GLU A 364 -8.29 4.34 -23.15
C GLU A 364 -7.18 4.42 -24.22
N GLU A 365 -6.69 5.62 -24.53
CA GLU A 365 -5.35 5.77 -25.12
C GLU A 365 -4.24 5.25 -24.16
N GLY A 366 -4.58 5.03 -22.89
CA GLY A 366 -3.92 4.10 -21.96
C GLY A 366 -4.57 2.70 -22.07
N THR A 367 -3.80 1.77 -22.61
CA THR A 367 -4.10 0.37 -22.96
C THR A 367 -5.14 -0.34 -22.07
N SER A 368 -6.13 -0.98 -22.72
CA SER A 368 -7.08 -1.95 -22.15
C SER A 368 -6.40 -3.00 -21.26
N MET A 369 -7.06 -3.38 -20.16
CA MET A 369 -6.61 -4.47 -19.26
C MET A 369 -6.66 -5.84 -19.94
N ASP A 370 -7.54 -6.06 -20.92
CA ASP A 370 -7.62 -7.35 -21.61
C ASP A 370 -6.56 -7.51 -22.70
N ASP A 371 -6.03 -6.40 -23.22
CA ASP A 371 -4.87 -6.38 -24.15
C ASP A 371 -3.51 -6.52 -23.41
N LEU A 372 -3.53 -6.64 -22.07
CA LEU A 372 -2.34 -6.86 -21.23
C LEU A 372 -2.08 -8.33 -20.91
N ARG A 373 -2.76 -9.26 -21.59
CA ARG A 373 -2.15 -10.56 -21.88
C ARG A 373 -1.00 -10.32 -22.84
N LEU A 374 0.18 -10.06 -22.25
CA LEU A 374 1.44 -10.34 -22.92
C LEU A 374 1.38 -11.82 -23.35
N GLU A 375 0.98 -12.03 -24.60
CA GLU A 375 1.68 -13.00 -25.44
C GLU A 375 3.15 -12.83 -25.11
N GLY A 376 3.76 -13.92 -24.67
CA GLY A 376 5.19 -13.99 -24.48
C GLY A 376 5.87 -13.68 -25.80
N SER A 377 6.16 -12.40 -26.06
CA SER A 377 7.45 -12.09 -26.62
C SER A 377 8.43 -12.32 -25.47
N ALA A 378 8.96 -13.53 -25.48
CA ALA A 378 10.20 -13.80 -24.80
C ALA A 378 11.15 -12.62 -25.06
N LEU A 379 11.77 -12.12 -23.99
CA LEU A 379 13.05 -11.42 -24.09
C LEU A 379 14.02 -12.47 -24.66
N ASP A 380 13.99 -12.72 -25.97
CA ASP A 380 14.74 -13.76 -26.69
C ASP A 380 16.24 -13.44 -26.81
N GLY A 381 16.76 -12.68 -25.86
CA GLY A 381 18.17 -12.45 -25.63
C GLY A 381 18.35 -11.93 -24.22
N VAL A 382 18.76 -12.80 -23.29
CA VAL A 382 19.34 -12.36 -22.02
C VAL A 382 20.62 -11.61 -22.38
N ASN A 383 20.52 -10.28 -22.48
CA ASN A 383 21.69 -9.44 -22.66
C ASN A 383 22.48 -9.45 -21.35
N CYS A 384 23.72 -9.92 -21.42
CA CYS A 384 24.64 -10.00 -20.29
C CYS A 384 25.82 -9.04 -20.48
N VAL A 385 26.25 -8.38 -19.41
CA VAL A 385 27.53 -7.66 -19.36
C VAL A 385 28.45 -8.39 -18.43
N SER A 386 29.61 -8.81 -18.92
CA SER A 386 30.69 -9.25 -18.04
C SER A 386 31.35 -8.04 -17.40
N THR A 387 31.36 -7.99 -16.07
CA THR A 387 32.15 -7.00 -15.36
C THR A 387 33.63 -7.39 -15.39
N PRO A 388 34.54 -6.42 -15.23
CA PRO A 388 35.96 -6.72 -14.98
C PRO A 388 36.21 -7.61 -13.75
N PHE A 389 35.21 -7.78 -12.89
CA PHE A 389 35.19 -8.69 -11.74
C PHE A 389 34.55 -10.04 -12.08
N GLY A 390 34.55 -10.47 -13.35
CA GLY A 390 34.07 -11.79 -13.75
C GLY A 390 32.57 -12.07 -13.48
N GLN A 391 31.78 -11.06 -13.11
CA GLN A 391 30.35 -11.20 -12.87
C GLN A 391 29.60 -10.99 -14.18
N SER A 392 28.63 -11.85 -14.47
CA SER A 392 27.67 -11.61 -15.54
C SER A 392 26.47 -10.86 -14.99
N LEU A 393 26.29 -9.60 -15.40
CA LEU A 393 25.12 -8.80 -15.07
C LEU A 393 24.05 -8.97 -16.13
N GLU A 394 22.84 -9.34 -15.71
CA GLU A 394 21.70 -9.48 -16.61
C GLU A 394 20.83 -8.22 -16.63
N PHE A 395 20.28 -7.89 -17.80
CA PHE A 395 19.31 -6.81 -17.97
C PHE A 395 17.87 -7.32 -17.90
N VAL A 396 17.04 -6.64 -17.09
CA VAL A 396 15.59 -6.86 -17.06
C VAL A 396 14.88 -5.53 -17.26
N ALA A 397 13.85 -5.55 -18.12
CA ALA A 397 12.94 -4.44 -18.47
C ALA A 397 13.62 -3.11 -18.84
N SER A 398 13.57 -2.72 -20.12
CA SER A 398 13.92 -1.36 -20.53
C SER A 398 13.04 -0.87 -21.68
N SER A 399 12.53 0.36 -21.58
CA SER A 399 12.16 1.13 -22.78
C SER A 399 13.35 1.98 -23.28
N VAL A 400 14.44 2.02 -22.52
CA VAL A 400 15.74 2.46 -23.02
C VAL A 400 16.16 1.47 -24.11
N ARG A 401 16.53 1.98 -25.29
CA ARG A 401 17.12 1.25 -26.42
C ARG A 401 18.41 0.54 -25.96
N VAL A 402 18.29 -0.60 -25.29
CA VAL A 402 19.42 -1.42 -24.84
C VAL A 402 19.42 -2.70 -25.68
N SER A 403 19.81 -2.56 -26.94
CA SER A 403 20.12 -3.70 -27.80
C SER A 403 21.52 -4.28 -27.48
N SER A 404 22.37 -3.54 -26.77
CA SER A 404 23.70 -3.98 -26.33
C SER A 404 24.16 -3.23 -25.06
N PRO A 405 25.16 -3.75 -24.32
CA PRO A 405 25.78 -3.08 -23.16
C PRO A 405 26.48 -1.74 -23.47
N ASP A 406 26.62 -1.40 -24.75
CA ASP A 406 27.47 -0.28 -25.22
C ASP A 406 27.03 1.09 -24.71
N PHE A 407 25.76 1.24 -24.32
CA PHE A 407 25.24 2.48 -23.71
C PHE A 407 25.88 2.81 -22.35
N LEU A 408 26.46 1.81 -21.66
CA LEU A 408 27.25 2.03 -20.44
C LEU A 408 28.63 2.64 -20.75
N PHE A 409 29.11 2.47 -21.98
CA PHE A 409 30.49 2.74 -22.38
C PHE A 409 30.62 3.87 -23.41
N SER A 410 29.51 4.28 -24.04
CA SER A 410 29.54 5.12 -25.25
C SER A 410 29.88 6.58 -24.97
N SER A 411 31.17 6.87 -24.78
CA SER A 411 31.69 8.24 -24.91
C SER A 411 32.06 8.61 -26.36
N ASN A 412 32.01 7.69 -27.35
CA ASN A 412 32.68 7.98 -28.62
C ASN A 412 32.21 7.30 -29.93
N ASN A 413 31.02 6.67 -30.04
CA ASN A 413 30.62 6.10 -31.34
C ASN A 413 29.11 5.89 -31.61
N SER A 414 28.28 6.88 -31.27
CA SER A 414 26.94 6.97 -31.83
C SER A 414 26.47 8.43 -31.82
N SER A 415 25.56 8.78 -32.72
CA SER A 415 24.95 10.10 -32.90
C SER A 415 24.06 10.56 -31.72
N VAL A 416 24.29 10.01 -30.52
CA VAL A 416 23.54 10.30 -29.29
C VAL A 416 24.48 11.01 -28.32
N GLU A 417 24.11 12.21 -27.92
CA GLU A 417 24.83 13.04 -26.95
C GLU A 417 25.07 12.25 -25.65
N PHE A 418 26.34 12.05 -25.25
CA PHE A 418 26.70 11.32 -24.04
C PHE A 418 26.28 12.13 -22.81
N ARG A 419 25.24 11.67 -22.11
CA ARG A 419 24.85 12.21 -20.79
C ARG A 419 25.23 11.22 -19.68
N PRO A 420 25.84 11.67 -18.57
CA PRO A 420 26.02 10.84 -17.38
C PRO A 420 24.70 10.23 -16.91
N LEU A 421 24.69 8.91 -16.71
CA LEU A 421 23.53 8.16 -16.22
C LEU A 421 23.42 8.27 -14.69
N ARG A 422 22.20 8.19 -14.16
CA ARG A 422 21.92 8.09 -12.72
C ARG A 422 21.76 6.63 -12.34
N ILE A 423 22.72 6.12 -11.57
CA ILE A 423 22.81 4.74 -11.11
C ILE A 423 22.36 4.70 -9.66
N LEU A 424 21.30 3.92 -9.39
CA LEU A 424 20.75 3.73 -8.06
C LEU A 424 21.08 2.33 -7.55
N TRP A 425 21.66 2.24 -6.35
CA TRP A 425 21.71 0.98 -5.60
C TRP A 425 20.92 1.12 -4.32
N ARG A 426 19.82 0.38 -4.22
CA ARG A 426 18.91 0.41 -3.07
C ARG A 426 19.25 -0.68 -2.08
N LEU A 427 19.53 -0.30 -0.84
CA LEU A 427 19.96 -1.19 0.24
C LEU A 427 19.08 -1.02 1.47
N SER A 428 18.39 -2.08 1.90
CA SER A 428 17.59 -2.05 3.14
C SER A 428 18.43 -2.49 4.34
N PRO A 429 18.56 -1.69 5.42
CA PRO A 429 19.33 -2.02 6.63
C PRO A 429 18.70 -3.12 7.52
N LYS A 430 18.39 -4.30 6.97
CA LYS A 430 17.69 -5.41 7.64
C LYS A 430 18.56 -6.20 8.63
N GLY A 431 19.87 -6.04 8.59
CA GLY A 431 20.81 -6.89 9.33
C GLY A 431 22.17 -6.24 9.52
N ARG A 432 23.23 -6.97 9.13
CA ARG A 432 24.62 -6.49 9.11
C ARG A 432 25.13 -6.32 7.67
N LEU A 433 26.19 -5.52 7.50
CA LEU A 433 26.90 -5.43 6.23
C LEU A 433 27.72 -6.71 6.00
N THR A 434 27.27 -7.50 5.04
CA THR A 434 27.90 -8.75 4.62
C THR A 434 28.80 -8.54 3.40
N ILE A 435 29.72 -9.48 3.14
CA ILE A 435 30.55 -9.48 1.92
C ILE A 435 29.74 -9.44 0.61
N GLY A 436 28.49 -9.92 0.60
CA GLY A 436 27.58 -9.77 -0.54
C GLY A 436 27.34 -8.31 -0.94
N HIS A 437 27.39 -7.38 0.02
CA HIS A 437 27.30 -5.94 -0.25
C HIS A 437 28.59 -5.39 -0.89
N LEU A 438 29.74 -5.95 -0.54
CA LEU A 438 31.03 -5.55 -1.11
C LEU A 438 31.12 -5.90 -2.60
N SER A 439 30.55 -7.05 -2.98
CA SER A 439 30.37 -7.44 -4.39
C SER A 439 29.63 -6.36 -5.20
N ALA A 440 28.49 -5.86 -4.69
CA ALA A 440 27.75 -4.78 -5.34
C ALA A 440 28.54 -3.46 -5.38
N LEU A 441 29.27 -3.12 -4.31
CA LEU A 441 30.13 -1.93 -4.27
C LEU A 441 31.27 -1.99 -5.31
N PHE A 442 31.82 -3.18 -5.59
CA PHE A 442 32.80 -3.34 -6.69
C PHE A 442 32.15 -3.09 -8.05
N THR A 443 30.93 -3.61 -8.29
CA THR A 443 30.19 -3.27 -9.51
C THR A 443 30.00 -1.76 -9.65
N LEU A 444 29.61 -1.08 -8.57
CA LEU A 444 29.48 0.38 -8.56
C LEU A 444 30.83 1.09 -8.78
N LYS A 445 31.93 0.57 -8.24
CA LYS A 445 33.28 1.12 -8.46
C LYS A 445 33.61 1.12 -9.94
N TRP A 446 33.37 0.01 -10.62
CA TRP A 446 33.58 -0.08 -12.06
C TRP A 446 32.67 0.89 -12.81
N LEU A 447 31.37 0.95 -12.48
CA LEU A 447 30.46 1.90 -13.12
C LEU A 447 30.87 3.37 -12.90
N SER A 448 31.50 3.68 -11.76
CA SER A 448 32.00 5.02 -11.45
C SER A 448 33.12 5.48 -12.37
N THR A 449 33.87 4.56 -13.00
CA THR A 449 34.98 4.91 -13.90
C THR A 449 34.51 5.55 -15.21
N PHE A 450 33.21 5.43 -15.54
CA PHE A 450 32.61 6.02 -16.73
C PHE A 450 31.98 7.41 -16.49
N GLY A 451 32.18 7.99 -15.29
CA GLY A 451 31.70 9.34 -14.98
C GLY A 451 30.20 9.44 -14.72
N HIS A 452 29.53 8.33 -14.40
CA HIS A 452 28.12 8.30 -14.03
C HIS A 452 27.87 8.82 -12.61
N HIS A 453 26.64 9.28 -12.34
CA HIS A 453 26.21 9.67 -11.00
C HIS A 453 25.71 8.44 -10.25
N ILE A 454 26.28 8.15 -9.09
CA ILE A 454 25.92 6.98 -8.27
C ILE A 454 25.29 7.44 -6.96
N THR A 455 24.13 6.87 -6.66
CA THR A 455 23.41 7.06 -5.39
C THR A 455 23.20 5.70 -4.74
N ILE A 456 23.64 5.57 -3.49
CA ILE A 456 23.25 4.47 -2.59
C ILE A 456 22.07 4.95 -1.75
N LEU A 457 20.92 4.33 -1.95
CA LEU A 457 19.73 4.64 -1.18
C LEU A 457 19.59 3.62 -0.04
N LEU A 458 19.76 4.08 1.19
CA LEU A 458 19.38 3.34 2.38
C LEU A 458 17.85 3.36 2.48
N SER A 459 17.23 2.20 2.32
CA SER A 459 15.77 2.06 2.38
C SER A 459 15.36 1.51 3.74
N ASP A 460 15.32 2.41 4.71
CA ASP A 460 15.12 2.15 6.13
C ASP A 460 13.69 1.70 6.43
N LEU A 461 12.69 2.30 5.78
CA LEU A 461 11.29 1.91 5.96
C LEU A 461 11.06 0.46 5.50
N ASP A 462 11.65 0.05 4.37
CA ASP A 462 11.58 -1.33 3.88
C ASP A 462 12.12 -2.35 4.88
N ALA A 463 13.11 -1.98 5.69
CA ALA A 463 13.66 -2.86 6.71
C ALA A 463 12.63 -3.16 7.81
N PHE A 464 11.71 -2.23 8.07
CA PHE A 464 10.57 -2.45 8.96
C PHE A 464 9.40 -3.15 8.27
N LEU A 465 9.04 -2.72 7.05
CA LEU A 465 7.90 -3.29 6.32
C LEU A 465 8.10 -4.79 6.01
N ASP A 466 9.34 -5.23 5.81
CA ASP A 466 9.71 -6.63 5.65
C ASP A 466 9.82 -7.33 7.02
N HIS A 467 8.67 -7.80 7.54
CA HIS A 467 8.57 -8.59 8.78
C HIS A 467 9.17 -7.93 10.03
N ALA A 468 9.24 -6.60 10.09
CA ALA A 468 9.92 -5.87 11.17
C ALA A 468 11.35 -6.36 11.43
N LYS A 469 12.06 -6.81 10.39
CA LYS A 469 13.49 -7.20 10.46
C LYS A 469 14.35 -6.11 11.09
N CYS A 470 13.95 -4.84 10.93
CA CYS A 470 14.36 -3.74 11.79
C CYS A 470 13.14 -3.16 12.52
N PRO A 471 13.12 -3.10 13.86
CA PRO A 471 12.04 -2.46 14.60
C PRO A 471 11.91 -0.97 14.26
N TRP A 472 10.68 -0.44 14.27
CA TRP A 472 10.39 0.98 13.95
C TRP A 472 11.27 1.97 14.73
N THR A 473 11.48 1.71 16.02
CA THR A 473 12.28 2.56 16.92
C THR A 473 13.77 2.54 16.62
N GLU A 474 14.26 1.51 15.93
CA GLU A 474 15.68 1.32 15.61
C GLU A 474 16.04 1.75 14.19
N MET A 475 15.07 1.87 13.27
CA MET A 475 15.30 2.14 11.83
C MET A 475 16.33 3.25 11.60
N LYS A 476 16.10 4.43 12.18
CA LYS A 476 16.98 5.59 12.04
C LYS A 476 18.39 5.30 12.52
N SER A 477 18.54 4.70 13.71
CA SER A 477 19.86 4.38 14.27
C SER A 477 20.60 3.33 13.43
N ARG A 478 19.88 2.36 12.86
CA ARG A 478 20.43 1.31 12.00
C ARG A 478 20.88 1.87 10.66
N ALA A 479 20.09 2.74 10.03
CA ALA A 479 20.43 3.41 8.79
C ALA A 479 21.67 4.30 8.97
N GLN A 480 21.73 5.09 10.05
CA GLN A 480 22.91 5.89 10.39
C GLN A 480 24.16 5.03 10.61
N GLN A 481 24.02 3.85 11.20
CA GLN A 481 25.13 2.90 11.35
C GLN A 481 25.60 2.37 9.99
N TYR A 482 24.68 1.99 9.11
CA TYR A 482 24.97 1.56 7.74
C TYR A 482 25.68 2.66 6.95
N GLU A 483 25.19 3.90 7.02
CA GLU A 483 25.81 5.05 6.36
C GLU A 483 27.27 5.22 6.79
N LYS A 484 27.54 5.21 8.10
CA LYS A 484 28.91 5.35 8.62
C LYS A 484 29.85 4.28 8.07
N TRP A 485 29.41 3.02 8.08
CA TRP A 485 30.21 1.92 7.55
C TRP A 485 30.40 2.01 6.03
N LEU A 486 29.35 2.36 5.28
CA LEU A 486 29.45 2.55 3.84
C LEU A 486 30.40 3.68 3.48
N ARG A 487 30.37 4.81 4.20
CA ARG A 487 31.31 5.92 3.97
C ARG A 487 32.76 5.50 4.17
N GLU A 488 33.04 4.67 5.18
CA GLU A 488 34.39 4.14 5.39
C GLU A 488 34.82 3.21 4.24
N ILE A 489 33.94 2.30 3.83
CA ILE A 489 34.22 1.40 2.70
C ILE A 489 34.41 2.19 1.40
N LEU A 490 33.55 3.18 1.12
CA LEU A 490 33.65 4.03 -0.07
C LEU A 490 34.96 4.83 -0.09
N ARG A 491 35.45 5.31 1.06
CA ARG A 491 36.77 5.94 1.17
C ARG A 491 37.88 4.95 0.79
N SER A 492 37.85 3.74 1.36
CA SER A 492 38.79 2.68 0.99
C SER A 492 38.76 2.33 -0.50
N LEU A 493 37.61 2.46 -1.16
CA LEU A 493 37.45 2.21 -2.60
C LEU A 493 37.72 3.44 -3.48
N ASN A 494 38.14 4.59 -2.92
CA ASN A 494 38.26 5.87 -3.64
C ASN A 494 36.95 6.24 -4.38
N MET A 495 35.82 6.22 -3.67
CA MET A 495 34.47 6.50 -4.18
C MET A 495 33.75 7.54 -3.31
N GLU A 496 34.47 8.54 -2.81
CA GLU A 496 33.92 9.56 -1.89
C GLU A 496 32.82 10.43 -2.52
N ASN A 497 32.78 10.52 -3.85
CA ASN A 497 31.76 11.28 -4.60
C ASN A 497 30.41 10.55 -4.71
N VAL A 498 30.29 9.31 -4.23
CA VAL A 498 29.03 8.57 -4.22
C VAL A 498 28.09 9.16 -3.19
N GLU A 499 26.86 9.47 -3.62
CA GLU A 499 25.84 10.01 -2.74
C GLU A 499 25.19 8.89 -1.91
N ILE A 500 24.98 9.11 -0.61
CA ILE A 500 24.19 8.23 0.24
C ILE A 500 22.96 9.00 0.71
N LYS A 501 21.77 8.45 0.46
CA LYS A 501 20.47 9.00 0.90
C LYS A 501 19.74 8.04 1.81
N HIS A 502 18.84 8.57 2.63
CA HIS A 502 17.88 7.78 3.41
C HIS A 502 16.49 7.96 2.78
N SER A 503 15.79 6.87 2.48
CA SER A 503 14.46 6.95 1.85
C SER A 503 13.45 7.65 2.76
N SER A 504 13.64 7.53 4.07
CA SER A 504 12.79 8.15 5.09
C SER A 504 12.81 9.69 5.09
N GLU A 505 13.72 10.32 4.35
CA GLU A 505 13.76 11.79 4.17
C GLU A 505 12.59 12.33 3.36
N TYR A 506 11.99 11.53 2.47
CA TYR A 506 10.89 11.95 1.59
C TYR A 506 9.68 11.00 1.61
N GLU A 507 9.82 9.77 2.13
CA GLU A 507 8.76 8.75 2.10
C GLU A 507 7.49 9.11 2.89
N PHE A 508 7.55 10.15 3.73
CA PHE A 508 6.42 10.65 4.52
C PHE A 508 5.81 11.93 3.95
N ASP A 509 6.32 12.44 2.83
CA ASP A 509 5.75 13.61 2.17
C ASP A 509 4.36 13.30 1.61
N SER A 510 3.51 14.32 1.54
CA SER A 510 2.13 14.18 1.06
C SER A 510 2.06 13.68 -0.38
N ASP A 511 2.92 14.19 -1.26
CA ASP A 511 2.95 13.80 -2.68
C ASP A 511 3.48 12.37 -2.86
N PHE A 512 4.45 11.96 -2.03
CA PHE A 512 4.95 10.60 -2.00
C PHE A 512 3.88 9.62 -1.51
N SER A 513 3.19 9.99 -0.42
CA SER A 513 2.08 9.22 0.14
C SER A 513 0.95 9.07 -0.89
N MET A 514 0.61 10.14 -1.62
CA MET A 514 -0.39 10.09 -2.68
C MET A 514 0.04 9.16 -3.82
N ALA A 515 1.30 9.23 -4.24
CA ALA A 515 1.84 8.34 -5.27
C ALA A 515 1.82 6.87 -4.83
N MET A 516 2.05 6.57 -3.55
CA MET A 516 1.89 5.23 -2.98
C MET A 516 0.46 4.71 -3.15
N TYR A 517 -0.54 5.51 -2.80
CA TYR A 517 -1.95 5.14 -3.00
C TYR A 517 -2.32 4.94 -4.47
N GLN A 518 -1.79 5.76 -5.37
CA GLN A 518 -1.99 5.61 -6.82
C GLN A 518 -1.40 4.29 -7.34
N MET A 519 -0.17 3.96 -6.93
CA MET A 519 0.47 2.70 -7.29
C MET A 519 -0.26 1.49 -6.70
N ALA A 520 -0.70 1.55 -5.44
CA ALA A 520 -1.50 0.51 -4.81
C ALA A 520 -2.86 0.29 -5.50
N GLY A 521 -3.39 1.33 -6.17
CA GLY A 521 -4.63 1.25 -6.96
C GLY A 521 -4.50 0.54 -8.31
N VAL A 522 -3.29 0.35 -8.84
CA VAL A 522 -3.07 -0.32 -10.15
C VAL A 522 -2.37 -1.68 -10.05
N VAL A 523 -2.15 -2.18 -8.84
CA VAL A 523 -1.51 -3.49 -8.60
C VAL A 523 -2.43 -4.42 -7.83
N THR A 524 -2.38 -5.70 -8.18
CA THR A 524 -3.15 -6.72 -7.46
C THR A 524 -2.42 -7.18 -6.20
N ARG A 525 -3.18 -7.75 -5.25
CA ARG A 525 -2.61 -8.39 -4.05
C ARG A 525 -1.70 -9.56 -4.42
N ALA A 526 -2.00 -10.27 -5.51
CA ALA A 526 -1.22 -11.40 -5.98
C ALA A 526 0.13 -10.97 -6.58
N GLU A 527 0.15 -9.88 -7.36
CA GLU A 527 1.38 -9.34 -7.94
C GLU A 527 2.39 -8.88 -6.89
N THR A 528 1.90 -8.39 -5.75
CA THR A 528 2.71 -7.94 -4.61
C THR A 528 2.94 -9.01 -3.55
N ALA A 529 2.40 -10.21 -3.75
CA ALA A 529 2.44 -11.27 -2.75
C ALA A 529 3.89 -11.67 -2.43
N PRO A 530 4.27 -11.71 -1.14
CA PRO A 530 5.60 -12.15 -0.76
C PRO A 530 5.91 -13.56 -1.24
N SER A 531 4.96 -14.50 -1.35
CA SER A 531 5.18 -15.83 -1.94
C SER A 531 5.59 -15.80 -3.42
N VAL A 532 5.23 -14.73 -4.14
CA VAL A 532 5.69 -14.47 -5.51
C VAL A 532 7.10 -13.89 -5.49
N ILE A 533 7.53 -13.24 -4.40
CA ILE A 533 8.75 -12.43 -4.26
C ILE A 533 9.84 -13.07 -3.32
N SER A 534 9.48 -14.02 -2.47
CA SER A 534 10.24 -14.57 -1.32
C SER A 534 9.57 -15.85 -0.77
N THR A 535 10.28 -16.96 -0.70
CA THR A 535 9.71 -18.30 -0.46
C THR A 535 9.49 -18.73 1.00
N ASP A 536 9.97 -17.98 2.00
CA ASP A 536 10.05 -18.50 3.37
C ASP A 536 9.63 -17.47 4.42
N SER A 537 8.38 -17.51 4.91
CA SER A 537 7.94 -16.87 6.17
C SER A 537 6.46 -17.15 6.53
N PRO A 538 6.03 -16.95 7.80
CA PRO A 538 4.62 -16.91 8.21
C PRO A 538 3.79 -15.95 7.33
N PRO A 539 2.44 -16.05 7.34
CA PRO A 539 1.59 -15.21 6.51
C PRO A 539 1.99 -13.74 6.67
N PRO A 540 2.38 -13.07 5.57
CA PRO A 540 3.06 -11.80 5.68
C PRO A 540 2.12 -10.72 6.21
N PRO A 541 2.63 -9.77 7.03
CA PRO A 541 1.89 -8.56 7.32
C PRO A 541 1.69 -7.77 6.03
N ILE A 542 0.72 -6.85 6.04
CA ILE A 542 0.41 -5.99 4.88
C ILE A 542 1.64 -5.18 4.46
N GLY A 543 2.52 -4.82 5.39
CA GLY A 543 3.77 -4.11 5.12
C GLY A 543 4.62 -4.76 4.02
N CYS A 544 4.70 -6.10 3.97
CA CYS A 544 5.49 -6.79 2.95
C CYS A 544 4.95 -6.59 1.53
N HIS A 545 3.63 -6.39 1.38
CA HIS A 545 3.02 -6.08 0.08
C HIS A 545 3.31 -4.64 -0.38
N LEU A 546 3.71 -3.75 0.53
CA LEU A 546 4.09 -2.38 0.20
C LEU A 546 5.54 -2.26 -0.27
N CYS A 547 6.44 -3.18 0.10
CA CYS A 547 7.86 -3.11 -0.31
C CYS A 547 8.07 -2.96 -1.83
N PRO A 548 7.37 -3.69 -2.71
CA PRO A 548 7.50 -3.49 -4.17
C PRO A 548 7.01 -2.11 -4.64
N ILE A 549 6.02 -1.54 -3.96
CA ILE A 549 5.49 -0.20 -4.26
C ILE A 549 6.50 0.87 -3.85
N TYR A 550 7.05 0.77 -2.65
CA TYR A 550 8.12 1.67 -2.18
C TYR A 550 9.38 1.57 -3.03
N PHE A 551 9.75 0.36 -3.48
CA PHE A 551 10.83 0.19 -4.45
C PHE A 551 10.57 0.96 -5.75
N ALA A 552 9.37 0.85 -6.33
CA ALA A 552 9.02 1.58 -7.56
C ALA A 552 9.01 3.10 -7.34
N LEU A 553 8.53 3.56 -6.19
CA LEU A 553 8.54 4.98 -5.83
C LEU A 553 9.95 5.53 -5.64
N ASP A 554 10.83 4.80 -4.97
CA ASP A 554 12.23 5.17 -4.76
C ASP A 554 12.98 5.32 -6.10
N VAL A 555 12.75 4.38 -7.01
CA VAL A 555 13.29 4.41 -8.38
C VAL A 555 12.82 5.67 -9.12
N ARG A 556 11.53 6.03 -8.98
CA ARG A 556 10.96 7.26 -9.57
C ARG A 556 11.51 8.52 -8.92
N GLN A 557 11.56 8.58 -7.60
CA GLN A 557 11.99 9.73 -6.81
C GLN A 557 13.44 10.10 -7.09
N ASN A 558 14.30 9.10 -7.23
CA ASN A 558 15.71 9.29 -7.60
C ASN A 558 15.90 9.40 -9.12
N ALA A 559 14.82 9.27 -9.88
CA ALA A 559 14.79 9.27 -11.34
C ALA A 559 15.91 8.40 -11.92
N ALA A 560 16.06 7.18 -11.41
CA ALA A 560 17.16 6.31 -11.81
C ALA A 560 17.09 6.00 -13.32
N ASP A 561 18.23 6.01 -14.00
CA ASP A 561 18.35 5.48 -15.37
C ASP A 561 18.75 3.99 -15.33
N ILE A 562 19.55 3.62 -14.32
CA ILE A 562 19.98 2.24 -14.02
C ILE A 562 19.74 1.94 -12.55
N VAL A 563 19.24 0.74 -12.24
CA VAL A 563 19.08 0.26 -10.87
C VAL A 563 19.84 -1.05 -10.68
N LEU A 564 20.82 -1.07 -9.77
CA LEU A 564 21.53 -2.29 -9.39
C LEU A 564 20.69 -3.07 -8.38
N ILE A 565 20.37 -4.33 -8.70
CA ILE A 565 19.52 -5.19 -7.88
C ILE A 565 20.12 -6.59 -7.70
N GLY A 566 19.69 -7.30 -6.66
CA GLY A 566 19.97 -8.72 -6.52
C GLY A 566 19.03 -9.57 -7.36
N SER A 567 19.44 -10.80 -7.71
CA SER A 567 18.61 -11.74 -8.50
C SER A 567 17.21 -11.99 -7.95
N ASN A 568 17.04 -11.89 -6.63
CA ASN A 568 15.76 -12.06 -5.94
C ASN A 568 14.81 -10.87 -6.07
N GLN A 569 15.26 -9.74 -6.60
CA GLN A 569 14.43 -8.56 -6.84
C GLN A 569 13.97 -8.47 -8.30
N ARG A 570 14.28 -9.46 -9.15
CA ARG A 570 13.83 -9.50 -10.55
C ARG A 570 12.34 -9.24 -10.69
N LYS A 571 11.52 -9.99 -9.96
CA LYS A 571 10.05 -9.86 -10.03
C LYS A 571 9.58 -8.49 -9.55
N THR A 572 10.27 -7.89 -8.59
CA THR A 572 10.02 -6.51 -8.13
C THR A 572 10.34 -5.49 -9.23
N ALA A 573 11.43 -5.69 -9.98
CA ALA A 573 11.79 -4.86 -11.12
C ALA A 573 10.78 -4.98 -12.28
N GLU A 574 10.37 -6.21 -12.62
CA GLU A 574 9.32 -6.46 -13.62
C GLU A 574 7.99 -5.80 -13.23
N LEU A 575 7.60 -5.91 -11.95
CA LEU A 575 6.41 -5.24 -11.45
C LEU A 575 6.56 -3.71 -11.50
N THR A 576 7.73 -3.16 -11.18
CA THR A 576 8.01 -1.72 -11.29
C THR A 576 7.79 -1.21 -12.72
N ALA A 577 8.30 -1.94 -13.72
CA ALA A 577 8.07 -1.63 -15.13
C ALA A 577 6.59 -1.66 -15.50
N LYS A 578 5.84 -2.67 -15.00
CA LYS A 578 4.37 -2.75 -15.19
C LYS A 578 3.65 -1.56 -14.57
N ILE A 579 4.00 -1.17 -13.34
CA ILE A 579 3.40 -0.01 -12.64
C ILE A 579 3.62 1.27 -13.44
N PHE A 580 4.85 1.53 -13.89
CA PHE A 580 5.18 2.75 -14.63
C PHE A 580 4.40 2.84 -15.95
N LYS A 581 4.22 1.70 -16.63
CA LYS A 581 3.39 1.61 -17.84
C LYS A 581 1.90 1.86 -17.53
N ARG A 582 1.35 1.24 -16.49
CA ARG A 582 -0.08 1.38 -16.10
C ARG A 582 -0.46 2.81 -15.70
N LEU A 583 0.47 3.56 -15.10
CA LEU A 583 0.22 4.93 -14.65
C LEU A 583 0.75 6.00 -15.60
N SER A 584 1.28 5.62 -16.77
CA SER A 584 1.89 6.54 -17.73
C SER A 584 2.93 7.48 -17.10
N LEU A 585 3.67 7.01 -16.10
CA LEU A 585 4.54 7.85 -15.25
C LEU A 585 5.90 8.16 -15.86
N SER A 586 6.30 7.50 -16.95
CA SER A 586 7.58 7.76 -17.60
C SER A 586 7.58 7.38 -19.07
N THR A 587 8.24 8.19 -19.89
CA THR A 587 8.64 7.83 -21.26
C THR A 587 9.79 6.82 -21.28
N ALA A 588 10.54 6.68 -20.18
CA ALA A 588 11.69 5.79 -20.02
C ALA A 588 11.62 4.94 -18.73
N ILE A 589 11.42 3.63 -18.85
CA ILE A 589 11.55 2.64 -17.78
C ILE A 589 13.06 2.39 -17.55
N PRO A 590 13.57 2.46 -16.31
CA PRO A 590 15.00 2.26 -16.02
C PRO A 590 15.46 0.86 -16.37
N ALA A 591 16.75 0.72 -16.70
CA ALA A 591 17.37 -0.58 -16.87
C ALA A 591 17.73 -1.19 -15.50
N PHE A 592 17.32 -2.43 -15.25
CA PHE A 592 17.69 -3.13 -14.02
C PHE A 592 18.91 -4.04 -14.28
N LEU A 593 20.00 -3.78 -13.56
CA LEU A 593 21.22 -4.60 -13.57
C LEU A 593 21.16 -5.63 -12.44
N ILE A 594 21.05 -6.90 -12.80
CA ILE A 594 20.99 -7.98 -11.83
C ILE A 594 22.39 -8.48 -11.49
N SER A 595 22.77 -8.34 -10.22
CA SER A 595 23.98 -8.96 -9.66
C SER A 595 23.65 -10.32 -9.02
N PRO A 596 24.42 -11.38 -9.34
CA PRO A 596 24.25 -12.68 -8.70
C PRO A 596 24.64 -12.59 -7.22
N PRO A 597 23.83 -13.16 -6.31
CA PRO A 597 24.15 -13.09 -4.89
C PRO A 597 25.27 -14.06 -4.53
N LEU A 598 26.11 -13.67 -3.56
CA LEU A 598 27.10 -14.59 -3.00
C LEU A 598 26.41 -15.66 -2.14
N VAL A 599 27.06 -16.83 -2.06
CA VAL A 599 26.65 -17.93 -1.18
C VAL A 599 26.99 -17.62 0.28
N GLY A 600 26.05 -17.94 1.17
CA GLY A 600 26.26 -18.03 2.60
C GLY A 600 27.00 -19.31 2.97
N MET A 601 27.40 -19.41 4.23
CA MET A 601 28.18 -20.54 4.73
C MET A 601 27.41 -21.87 4.68
N ASP A 602 26.08 -21.83 4.62
CA ASP A 602 25.21 -22.98 4.44
C ASP A 602 24.94 -23.36 2.96
N GLY A 603 25.65 -22.76 2.00
CA GLY A 603 25.45 -23.01 0.57
C GLY A 603 24.23 -22.30 -0.04
N GLN A 604 23.32 -21.77 0.78
CA GLN A 604 22.21 -20.95 0.31
C GLN A 604 22.65 -19.51 0.04
N ARG A 605 21.75 -18.66 -0.45
CA ARG A 605 22.01 -17.23 -0.66
C ARG A 605 22.44 -16.55 0.65
N MET A 606 23.53 -15.78 0.61
CA MET A 606 23.94 -14.97 1.74
C MET A 606 22.87 -13.93 2.08
N SER A 607 22.45 -13.89 3.35
CA SER A 607 21.46 -12.94 3.85
C SER A 607 21.97 -12.19 5.08
N ALA A 608 21.79 -10.88 5.11
CA ALA A 608 22.10 -10.04 6.26
C ALA A 608 21.34 -10.47 7.53
N THR A 609 20.18 -11.12 7.37
CA THR A 609 19.33 -11.58 8.48
C THR A 609 19.67 -12.98 9.02
N ARG A 610 20.61 -13.68 8.40
CA ARG A 610 21.04 -15.03 8.80
C ARG A 610 22.45 -14.97 9.41
N SER A 611 22.55 -14.51 10.65
CA SER A 611 23.84 -14.20 11.29
C SER A 611 24.83 -15.36 11.38
N ASP A 612 24.30 -16.57 11.49
CA ASP A 612 25.10 -17.79 11.62
C ASP A 612 25.76 -18.19 10.29
N PHE A 613 25.23 -17.69 9.17
CA PHE A 613 25.64 -18.09 7.82
C PHE A 613 26.16 -16.95 6.95
N HIS A 614 26.03 -15.68 7.35
CA HIS A 614 26.64 -14.57 6.62
C HIS A 614 28.12 -14.39 6.94
N LEU A 615 28.84 -13.55 6.20
CA LEU A 615 30.18 -13.07 6.58
C LEU A 615 30.12 -11.56 6.79
N ASP A 616 30.22 -11.11 8.05
CA ASP A 616 30.12 -9.71 8.48
C ASP A 616 31.46 -8.99 8.28
N ILE A 617 31.47 -7.95 7.45
CA ILE A 617 32.67 -7.19 7.11
C ILE A 617 33.23 -6.46 8.34
N MET A 618 32.37 -5.95 9.22
CA MET A 618 32.77 -5.07 10.31
C MET A 618 33.10 -5.82 11.60
N GLN A 619 32.51 -6.99 11.85
CA GLN A 619 32.58 -7.66 13.16
C GLN A 619 33.18 -9.07 13.16
N ASP A 620 33.21 -9.80 12.04
CA ASP A 620 33.73 -11.16 12.04
C ASP A 620 35.26 -11.19 12.01
N GLY A 621 35.88 -11.68 13.09
CA GLY A 621 37.32 -12.01 13.11
C GLY A 621 37.61 -13.41 12.56
N ALA A 622 38.88 -13.73 12.31
CA ALA A 622 39.34 -15.00 11.74
C ALA A 622 38.75 -16.24 12.42
N LYS A 623 38.73 -16.25 13.76
CA LYS A 623 38.17 -17.36 14.55
C LYS A 623 36.69 -17.59 14.22
N LYS A 624 35.90 -16.53 14.12
CA LYS A 624 34.47 -16.61 13.85
C LYS A 624 34.20 -17.06 12.40
N VAL A 625 34.97 -16.57 11.43
CA VAL A 625 34.87 -17.01 10.03
C VAL A 625 35.18 -18.51 9.89
N ARG A 626 36.23 -19.01 10.54
CA ARG A 626 36.61 -20.43 10.51
C ARG A 626 35.58 -21.35 11.21
N GLN A 627 34.83 -20.82 12.17
CA GLN A 627 33.83 -21.57 12.95
C GLN A 627 32.45 -21.65 12.30
N LYS A 628 32.16 -20.85 11.26
CA LYS A 628 30.85 -20.91 10.59
C LYS A 628 30.71 -22.25 9.85
N PRO A 629 29.53 -22.90 9.93
CA PRO A 629 29.31 -24.20 9.30
C PRO A 629 29.53 -24.07 7.80
N GLY A 630 30.57 -24.71 7.26
CA GLY A 630 31.00 -24.57 5.86
C GLY A 630 31.17 -25.91 5.13
N ASN A 631 30.43 -26.94 5.57
CA ASN A 631 30.34 -28.27 4.94
C ASN A 631 28.87 -28.61 4.61
N VAL A 632 28.11 -27.62 4.13
CA VAL A 632 26.76 -27.85 3.59
C VAL A 632 26.88 -27.85 2.05
N CYS A 633 25.90 -28.42 1.35
CA CYS A 633 25.85 -28.63 -0.11
C CYS A 633 26.56 -27.53 -0.92
N ASP A 634 27.32 -27.94 -1.93
CA ASP A 634 28.22 -27.12 -2.76
C ASP A 634 29.42 -26.56 -1.98
N ASN A 635 30.65 -26.71 -2.53
CA ASN A 635 31.87 -26.29 -1.84
C ASN A 635 31.93 -24.75 -1.73
N VAL A 636 31.41 -24.20 -0.62
CA VAL A 636 31.30 -22.75 -0.37
C VAL A 636 32.65 -22.05 -0.50
N ALA A 637 33.74 -22.67 -0.05
CA ALA A 637 35.07 -22.07 -0.15
C ALA A 637 35.51 -21.92 -1.61
N LEU A 638 35.32 -22.95 -2.45
CA LEU A 638 35.56 -22.84 -3.90
C LEU A 638 34.63 -21.81 -4.53
N LYS A 639 33.36 -21.75 -4.11
CA LYS A 639 32.39 -20.82 -4.67
C LYS A 639 32.73 -19.37 -4.34
N LEU A 640 33.19 -19.08 -3.12
CA LEU A 640 33.72 -17.75 -2.74
C LEU A 640 35.02 -17.41 -3.50
N CYS A 641 35.87 -18.40 -3.79
CA CYS A 641 37.00 -18.19 -4.69
C CYS A 641 36.55 -17.76 -6.09
N ALA A 642 35.61 -18.50 -6.68
CA ALA A 642 35.10 -18.24 -8.03
C ALA A 642 34.39 -16.88 -8.14
N ASP A 643 33.45 -16.62 -7.23
CA ASP A 643 32.50 -15.53 -7.36
C ASP A 643 33.00 -14.21 -6.75
N PHE A 644 34.06 -14.25 -5.93
CA PHE A 644 34.56 -13.07 -5.21
C PHE A 644 36.08 -12.90 -5.23
N LEU A 645 36.88 -13.87 -4.73
CA LEU A 645 38.32 -13.66 -4.52
C LEU A 645 39.12 -13.58 -5.83
N PHE A 646 38.95 -14.52 -6.76
CA PHE A 646 39.69 -14.48 -8.03
C PHE A 646 39.34 -13.30 -8.91
N PRO A 647 38.05 -12.90 -9.01
CA PRO A 647 37.69 -11.60 -9.55
C PRO A 647 38.44 -10.42 -8.96
N PHE A 648 38.56 -10.37 -7.64
CA PHE A 648 39.29 -9.34 -6.90
C PHE A 648 40.81 -9.41 -7.15
N PHE A 649 41.39 -10.60 -7.34
CA PHE A 649 42.83 -10.70 -7.62
C PHE A 649 43.22 -10.26 -9.03
N ARG A 650 42.36 -10.48 -10.03
CA ARG A 650 42.65 -10.14 -11.43
C ARG A 650 42.93 -8.64 -11.63
N GLN A 651 42.25 -7.77 -10.90
CA GLN A 651 42.49 -6.32 -11.01
C GLN A 651 43.74 -5.86 -10.27
N LYS A 652 44.08 -6.48 -9.13
CA LYS A 652 45.33 -6.19 -8.40
C LYS A 652 46.57 -6.32 -9.31
N ALA A 653 46.57 -7.28 -10.23
CA ALA A 653 47.65 -7.48 -11.20
C ALA A 653 47.71 -6.40 -12.31
N SER A 654 46.57 -5.79 -12.67
CA SER A 654 46.48 -4.72 -13.67
C SER A 654 46.97 -3.37 -13.13
N ALA A 655 46.74 -3.09 -11.84
CA ALA A 655 47.10 -1.82 -11.19
C ALA A 655 48.62 -1.61 -10.96
N ASP A 656 49.42 -2.68 -10.90
CA ASP A 656 50.86 -2.62 -10.57
C ASP A 656 51.79 -2.39 -11.79
N THR A 657 51.27 -2.21 -13.00
CA THR A 657 52.11 -2.07 -14.20
C THR A 657 52.14 -0.64 -14.78
N LYS A 658 53.05 0.19 -14.26
CA LYS A 658 53.50 1.43 -14.96
C LYS A 658 54.06 1.16 -16.38
N GLY A 659 54.27 -0.11 -16.76
CA GLY A 659 54.70 -0.52 -18.10
C GLY A 659 53.58 -0.65 -19.14
N ALA A 660 52.32 -0.90 -18.74
CA ALA A 660 51.22 -1.17 -19.67
C ALA A 660 50.76 0.09 -20.43
N GLU A 661 50.89 1.26 -19.82
CA GLU A 661 50.53 2.56 -20.41
C GLU A 661 51.46 2.93 -21.58
N ASN A 662 52.74 2.52 -21.54
CA ASN A 662 53.70 2.71 -22.62
C ASN A 662 53.54 1.69 -23.76
N ALA A 663 53.04 0.48 -23.47
CA ALA A 663 52.76 -0.55 -24.48
C ALA A 663 51.48 -0.25 -25.27
N ARG A 664 50.42 0.26 -24.61
CA ARG A 664 49.17 0.69 -25.26
C ARG A 664 49.38 1.87 -26.22
N LYS A 665 50.32 2.77 -25.95
CA LYS A 665 50.73 3.85 -26.89
C LYS A 665 51.48 3.35 -28.13
N LYS A 666 51.95 2.10 -28.16
CA LYS A 666 52.70 1.50 -29.28
C LYS A 666 51.93 0.45 -30.08
N GLY A 667 50.63 0.26 -29.82
CA GLY A 667 49.79 -0.65 -30.60
C GLY A 667 50.14 -2.14 -30.45
N GLN A 668 50.78 -2.53 -29.34
CA GLN A 668 51.06 -3.93 -29.02
C GLN A 668 49.94 -4.51 -28.15
N THR A 669 49.47 -5.72 -28.49
CA THR A 669 48.60 -6.54 -27.65
C THR A 669 49.38 -7.02 -26.44
N VAL A 670 48.97 -6.56 -25.25
CA VAL A 670 49.49 -7.06 -23.97
C VAL A 670 48.51 -8.13 -23.50
N GLU A 671 48.91 -9.40 -23.51
CA GLU A 671 48.24 -10.43 -22.71
C GLU A 671 48.50 -10.10 -21.23
N GLU A 672 47.49 -9.58 -20.54
CA GLU A 672 47.53 -9.35 -19.09
C GLU A 672 47.64 -10.71 -18.37
N THR A 673 48.86 -11.10 -18.00
CA THR A 673 49.11 -12.27 -17.16
C THR A 673 48.75 -11.89 -15.72
N ALA A 674 47.66 -12.48 -15.19
CA ALA A 674 47.27 -12.30 -13.80
C ALA A 674 48.41 -12.75 -12.87
N ALA A 675 48.76 -11.94 -11.87
CA ALA A 675 49.77 -12.28 -10.87
C ALA A 675 49.37 -13.58 -10.16
N ALA A 676 50.28 -14.55 -10.11
CA ALA A 676 50.04 -15.84 -9.47
C ALA A 676 49.74 -15.64 -7.98
N VAL A 677 48.68 -16.27 -7.50
CA VAL A 677 48.24 -16.25 -6.10
C VAL A 677 48.80 -17.48 -5.40
N THR A 678 49.51 -17.29 -4.30
CA THR A 678 50.14 -18.37 -3.54
C THR A 678 49.25 -18.80 -2.37
N ILE A 679 49.01 -20.10 -2.28
CA ILE A 679 48.34 -20.78 -1.17
C ILE A 679 49.41 -21.38 -0.29
N GLU A 680 49.61 -20.79 0.88
CA GLU A 680 50.61 -21.22 1.86
C GLU A 680 50.21 -22.56 2.49
N ARG A 681 51.11 -23.55 2.42
CA ARG A 681 50.85 -24.89 2.98
C ARG A 681 52.11 -25.44 3.63
N LYS A 682 51.90 -26.28 4.65
CA LYS A 682 53.02 -26.98 5.29
C LYS A 682 53.74 -27.86 4.26
N PRO A 683 55.07 -28.04 4.39
CA PRO A 683 55.83 -28.95 3.52
C PRO A 683 55.23 -30.37 3.48
N GLU A 684 54.72 -30.83 4.62
CA GLU A 684 54.02 -32.11 4.81
C GLU A 684 52.74 -32.25 3.95
N ASN A 685 52.11 -31.13 3.59
CA ASN A 685 50.90 -31.05 2.75
C ASN A 685 51.22 -30.73 1.28
N GLY A 686 52.48 -30.90 0.85
CA GLY A 686 52.93 -30.65 -0.52
C GLY A 686 53.46 -29.25 -0.79
N GLY A 687 53.74 -28.46 0.25
CA GLY A 687 54.34 -27.12 0.15
C GLY A 687 53.46 -26.08 -0.53
N ASP A 688 53.93 -24.84 -0.63
CA ASP A 688 53.14 -23.75 -1.21
C ASP A 688 52.66 -24.04 -2.65
N LEU A 689 51.43 -23.65 -2.96
CA LEU A 689 50.83 -23.84 -4.27
C LEU A 689 50.51 -22.50 -4.92
N SER A 690 51.12 -22.21 -6.06
CA SER A 690 50.80 -21.01 -6.85
C SER A 690 49.80 -21.31 -7.95
N VAL A 691 48.73 -20.51 -8.03
CA VAL A 691 47.69 -20.60 -9.06
C VAL A 691 47.50 -19.26 -9.76
N SER A 692 47.37 -19.25 -11.09
CA SER A 692 47.18 -18.03 -11.90
C SER A 692 45.72 -17.63 -12.05
N ASP A 693 44.79 -18.58 -11.96
CA ASP A 693 43.36 -18.33 -12.08
C ASP A 693 42.52 -19.39 -11.33
N PHE A 694 41.20 -19.16 -11.32
CA PHE A 694 40.26 -20.05 -10.65
C PHE A 694 40.19 -21.45 -11.30
N ALA A 695 40.32 -21.55 -12.63
CA ALA A 695 40.26 -22.84 -13.32
C ALA A 695 41.42 -23.74 -12.91
N GLN A 696 42.60 -23.17 -12.73
CA GLN A 696 43.76 -23.88 -12.19
C GLN A 696 43.53 -24.30 -10.74
N LEU A 697 43.00 -23.42 -9.88
CA LEU A 697 42.65 -23.76 -8.51
C LEU A 697 41.66 -24.92 -8.44
N GLU A 698 40.59 -24.85 -9.23
CA GLU A 698 39.54 -25.88 -9.30
C GLU A 698 40.12 -27.21 -9.78
N SER A 699 40.98 -27.20 -10.80
CA SER A 699 41.67 -28.39 -11.29
C SER A 699 42.56 -29.02 -10.20
N HIS A 700 43.34 -28.22 -9.48
CA HIS A 700 44.17 -28.72 -8.38
C HIS A 700 43.34 -29.29 -7.22
N PHE A 701 42.21 -28.66 -6.91
CA PHE A 701 41.29 -29.16 -5.88
C PHE A 701 40.61 -30.47 -6.31
N ALA A 702 40.09 -30.54 -7.54
CA ALA A 702 39.45 -31.74 -8.10
C ALA A 702 40.43 -32.92 -8.20
N ALA A 703 41.70 -32.64 -8.53
CA ALA A 703 42.78 -33.64 -8.55
C ALA A 703 43.31 -34.00 -7.15
N GLN A 704 42.68 -33.51 -6.06
CA GLN A 704 43.08 -33.72 -4.66
C GLN A 704 44.51 -33.25 -4.35
N LYS A 705 45.07 -32.37 -5.17
CA LYS A 705 46.38 -31.73 -4.94
C LYS A 705 46.31 -30.62 -3.90
N LEU A 706 45.11 -30.12 -3.59
CA LEU A 706 44.84 -29.10 -2.57
C LEU A 706 43.85 -29.65 -1.55
N HIS A 707 44.27 -29.72 -0.28
CA HIS A 707 43.41 -30.22 0.79
C HIS A 707 42.32 -29.19 1.16
N PRO A 708 41.08 -29.62 1.48
CA PRO A 708 40.00 -28.69 1.86
C PRO A 708 40.31 -27.75 3.03
N ALA A 709 41.10 -28.21 4.01
CA ALA A 709 41.51 -27.36 5.13
C ALA A 709 42.44 -26.21 4.70
N ASP A 710 43.35 -26.49 3.75
CA ASP A 710 44.28 -25.49 3.23
C ASP A 710 43.52 -24.45 2.39
N LEU A 711 42.57 -24.89 1.55
CA LEU A 711 41.69 -23.99 0.82
C LEU A 711 40.89 -23.08 1.76
N LYS A 712 40.31 -23.63 2.83
CA LYS A 712 39.54 -22.86 3.82
C LYS A 712 40.41 -21.85 4.57
N ALA A 713 41.63 -22.24 4.94
CA ALA A 713 42.59 -21.35 5.57
C ALA A 713 42.93 -20.18 4.64
N PHE A 714 43.27 -20.48 3.39
CA PHE A 714 43.54 -19.48 2.36
C PHE A 714 42.37 -18.50 2.17
N VAL A 715 41.14 -19.01 1.96
CA VAL A 715 39.95 -18.16 1.81
C VAL A 715 39.76 -17.27 3.04
N CYS A 716 39.89 -17.83 4.25
CA CYS A 716 39.76 -17.06 5.49
C CYS A 716 40.79 -15.93 5.57
N ASP A 717 42.06 -16.23 5.27
CA ASP A 717 43.16 -15.28 5.43
C ASP A 717 43.05 -14.15 4.39
N GLN A 718 42.64 -14.46 3.15
CA GLN A 718 42.36 -13.45 2.13
C GLN A 718 41.17 -12.55 2.50
N LEU A 719 40.08 -13.13 3.03
CA LEU A 719 38.94 -12.36 3.50
C LEU A 719 39.29 -11.46 4.69
N MET A 720 40.09 -11.93 5.64
CA MET A 720 40.55 -11.11 6.76
C MET A 720 41.44 -9.97 6.29
N SER A 721 42.34 -10.21 5.34
CA SER A 721 43.15 -9.16 4.74
C SER A 721 42.28 -8.04 4.13
N ILE A 722 41.22 -8.41 3.40
CA ILE A 722 40.26 -7.44 2.85
C ILE A 722 39.50 -6.71 3.97
N PHE A 723 38.95 -7.45 4.94
CA PHE A 723 38.15 -6.86 6.01
C PHE A 723 39.00 -5.93 6.88
N ASP A 724 40.22 -6.30 7.23
CA ASP A 724 41.11 -5.49 8.04
C ASP A 724 41.60 -4.26 7.27
N THR A 725 41.76 -4.35 5.94
CA THR A 725 42.04 -3.17 5.10
C THR A 725 40.88 -2.17 5.18
N LEU A 726 39.64 -2.64 5.02
CA LEU A 726 38.44 -1.79 5.11
C LEU A 726 38.22 -1.22 6.51
N ARG A 727 38.38 -2.04 7.57
CA ARG A 727 38.20 -1.61 8.97
C ARG A 727 39.21 -0.55 9.41
N ASN A 728 40.42 -0.60 8.84
CA ASN A 728 41.48 0.35 9.14
C ASN A 728 41.46 1.58 8.20
N GLY A 729 40.45 1.74 7.35
CA GLY A 729 40.33 2.87 6.42
C GLY A 729 41.46 2.95 5.40
N ARG A 730 42.13 1.83 5.12
CA ARG A 730 43.22 1.76 4.14
C ARG A 730 42.62 1.65 2.74
N VAL A 731 43.33 2.19 1.75
CA VAL A 731 42.92 2.04 0.35
C VAL A 731 42.92 0.57 -0.02
N LEU A 732 41.76 0.06 -0.41
CA LEU A 732 41.58 -1.27 -0.97
C LEU A 732 41.59 -1.11 -2.48
N ILE A 733 42.64 -1.62 -3.12
CA ILE A 733 42.73 -1.67 -4.59
C ILE A 733 42.10 -3.01 -5.00
N PRO A 734 40.88 -3.00 -5.58
CA PRO A 734 40.15 -4.21 -5.94
C PRO A 734 40.69 -4.89 -7.17
#